data_AF-A0A0M2PV24-F1
#
_entry.id   AF-A0A0M2PV24-F1
#
_cell.length_a   1.000
_cell.length_b   1.000
_cell.length_c   1.000
_cell.angle_alpha   90.00
_cell.angle_beta   90.00
_cell.angle_gamma   90.00
#
_symmetry.space_group_name_H-M   'P 1'
#
loop_
_entity.id
_entity.type
_entity.pdbx_description
1 polymer ?
#
loop_
_entity_poly.entity_id
_entity_poly.type
_entity_poly.pdbx_seq_one_letter_code
_entity_poly.pdbx_strand_id
1 'polypeptide(L)'
;MMNAHRLLKAAKKVCEIKTVFRFPYVHLICISSRFNEVELDDRELDFCRSIKINVAELRKILHNSLLSLRLLTADEFLEEYPNNKNRGHHWLSALIDQELKEISSTEEPSTRIKVIHFYGYKGGQARSTLLGLLSTTLAEDGWKVLVVDSDIEAPSLDIIYARTSRTLSSTLLGVIQSTSDIIPERVRTPEGSGYVDLLACRPKLAEFDIDASAFALRCALEPMIIEDAAKRIVEFAIENKYDALLIDHRSGLSPVPLPWMNTLPGPTVVCVRLDEQWRPAEHFIKSVLRTNSANPGVFVSWKPDDENLDSYRHRNNPQIDALLEILVEAISEAAEISDSFEEEAEISSVELEDHWIVWSYDSAFRQSRLPEKNQLSGLSIESLNKLRSILNVSYKITESSAENTLLLSPSGASDEGDLIQTEALRELSVHNNSISYILGRKGTGKTRLLRELSKAGVGEPLLVDSNSKDNKGLKSPSPELTRAADLYKDTPEKLWWHLLSAAIDAPETSTDELGRLFSQEMEQPTSDDPILRILEKIEGKSKRTFLIDGLETAFNAKLIFTYTEALFRFIQTVETDSRLSKYIHLKLFIRSDLVGRGFQNIEQQLHGKSLYLSWDTQKIFNFILSRISRIQWYKEQFPSLIEDIEENRADILKGSLPTEECEVLLMKAFPEKIRRNNLATKTFLKTYFADSASDRPEISTSDKLRYYPRVFDKFLQVIADPQPTDVGSFQGSQTEEGKGKISQSLIFIAHEAAAREYLSQLQSELNYLVSLSDDFSENQAKIKALLDAFEGLKTPFKLDECVSELTAKVNIDKRDIRTAIERMKNLGMFEDRPDYPGQLRVGRLFKSSLKMKYVRGKK
;
A
#
# COMPACT_ATOMS: atom_id res chain seq x y z
N MET A 1 53.92 5.12 10.11
CA MET A 1 52.99 3.99 10.26
C MET A 1 52.45 3.63 8.88
N MET A 2 52.75 2.41 8.44
CA MET A 2 52.24 1.84 7.20
C MET A 2 50.80 1.33 7.45
N ASN A 3 49.87 1.60 6.53
CA ASN A 3 48.48 1.11 6.58
C ASN A 3 48.12 0.47 5.23
N ALA A 4 46.93 -0.14 5.11
CA ALA A 4 46.53 -0.84 3.88
C ALA A 4 46.66 0.02 2.61
N HIS A 5 46.21 1.27 2.66
CA HIS A 5 46.33 2.20 1.52
C HIS A 5 47.79 2.49 1.13
N ARG A 6 48.66 2.78 2.11
CA ARG A 6 50.10 3.00 1.85
C ARG A 6 50.80 1.74 1.35
N LEU A 7 50.38 0.57 1.84
CA LEU A 7 50.88 -0.73 1.36
C LEU A 7 50.55 -0.94 -0.11
N LEU A 8 49.28 -0.74 -0.50
CA LEU A 8 48.83 -0.82 -1.89
C LEU A 8 49.63 0.13 -2.80
N LYS A 9 49.72 1.41 -2.42
CA LYS A 9 50.46 2.42 -3.19
C LYS A 9 51.95 2.11 -3.33
N ALA A 10 52.57 1.51 -2.31
CA ALA A 10 53.97 1.10 -2.37
C ALA A 10 54.15 -0.15 -3.25
N ALA A 11 53.25 -1.12 -3.12
CA ALA A 11 53.30 -2.37 -3.86
C ALA A 11 53.13 -2.15 -5.38
N LYS A 12 52.26 -1.20 -5.79
CA LYS A 12 52.06 -0.82 -7.20
C LYS A 12 53.29 -0.26 -7.91
N LYS A 13 54.25 0.26 -7.15
CA LYS A 13 55.52 0.73 -7.72
C LYS A 13 56.48 -0.40 -8.05
N VAL A 14 56.19 -1.62 -7.60
CA VAL A 14 57.12 -2.75 -7.62
C VAL A 14 56.60 -3.90 -8.48
N CYS A 15 55.29 -4.14 -8.51
CA CYS A 15 54.66 -5.21 -9.29
C CYS A 15 53.29 -4.79 -9.85
N GLU A 16 52.82 -5.54 -10.84
CA GLU A 16 51.41 -5.53 -11.24
C GLU A 16 50.59 -6.12 -10.09
N ILE A 17 49.48 -5.49 -9.73
CA ILE A 17 48.60 -5.98 -8.66
C ILE A 17 47.22 -6.24 -9.21
N LYS A 18 46.62 -7.37 -8.85
CA LYS A 18 45.19 -7.66 -9.06
C LYS A 18 44.52 -7.87 -7.72
N THR A 19 43.25 -7.48 -7.59
CA THR A 19 42.45 -7.86 -6.44
C THR A 19 41.43 -8.93 -6.78
N VAL A 20 41.24 -9.87 -5.86
CA VAL A 20 40.20 -10.88 -5.94
C VAL A 20 39.60 -11.05 -4.55
N PHE A 21 38.29 -10.84 -4.42
CA PHE A 21 37.60 -11.19 -3.18
C PHE A 21 37.34 -12.70 -3.14
N ARG A 22 37.84 -13.37 -2.11
CA ARG A 22 37.40 -14.72 -1.72
C ARG A 22 37.24 -14.72 -0.21
N PHE A 23 36.00 -14.81 0.25
CA PHE A 23 35.69 -14.73 1.67
C PHE A 23 36.61 -15.65 2.51
N PRO A 24 37.19 -15.16 3.63
CA PRO A 24 36.98 -13.84 4.25
C PRO A 24 37.95 -12.74 3.80
N TYR A 25 38.79 -12.99 2.80
CA TYR A 25 39.90 -12.10 2.44
C TYR A 25 39.69 -11.38 1.11
N VAL A 26 40.20 -10.16 1.02
CA VAL A 26 40.58 -9.58 -0.28
C VAL A 26 42.01 -10.02 -0.59
N HIS A 27 42.17 -10.83 -1.63
CA HIS A 27 43.48 -11.23 -2.12
C HIS A 27 44.11 -10.09 -2.92
N LEU A 28 45.28 -9.62 -2.47
CA LEU A 28 46.18 -8.77 -3.22
C LEU A 28 47.16 -9.68 -3.96
N ILE A 29 47.00 -9.81 -5.27
CA ILE A 29 47.82 -10.68 -6.10
C ILE A 29 48.88 -9.82 -6.78
N CYS A 30 50.11 -9.87 -6.28
CA CYS A 30 51.27 -9.20 -6.86
C CYS A 30 51.90 -10.15 -7.87
N ILE A 31 51.86 -9.77 -9.15
CA ILE A 31 52.37 -10.55 -10.27
C ILE A 31 53.74 -10.00 -10.66
N SER A 32 54.77 -10.83 -10.61
CA SER A 32 56.12 -10.44 -11.00
C SER A 32 56.94 -11.62 -11.51
N SER A 33 57.73 -11.38 -12.57
CA SER A 33 58.73 -12.34 -13.05
C SER A 33 59.87 -12.56 -12.04
N ARG A 34 60.04 -11.68 -11.05
CA ARG A 34 61.04 -11.80 -9.99
C ARG A 34 60.80 -12.98 -9.05
N PHE A 35 59.59 -13.53 -9.05
CA PHE A 35 59.21 -14.64 -8.20
C PHE A 35 59.53 -16.01 -8.83
N ASN A 36 60.02 -16.03 -10.08
CA ASN A 36 60.34 -17.27 -10.78
C ASN A 36 61.47 -18.05 -10.08
N GLU A 37 61.25 -19.33 -9.80
CA GLU A 37 62.19 -20.22 -9.09
C GLU A 37 62.58 -19.75 -7.66
N VAL A 38 61.80 -18.84 -7.06
CA VAL A 38 62.01 -18.37 -5.67
C VAL A 38 60.99 -19.05 -4.75
N GLU A 39 61.44 -19.55 -3.60
CA GLU A 39 60.58 -20.12 -2.55
C GLU A 39 59.66 -19.06 -1.92
N LEU A 40 58.48 -19.46 -1.45
CA LEU A 40 57.44 -18.54 -0.95
C LEU A 40 57.91 -17.61 0.17
N ASP A 41 58.69 -18.12 1.13
CA ASP A 41 59.21 -17.33 2.25
C ASP A 41 60.23 -16.28 1.76
N ASP A 42 61.01 -16.61 0.74
CA ASP A 42 61.98 -15.70 0.12
C ASP A 42 61.29 -14.64 -0.75
N ARG A 43 60.16 -14.97 -1.39
CA ARG A 43 59.31 -13.98 -2.10
C ARG A 43 58.76 -12.92 -1.15
N GLU A 44 58.28 -13.30 0.04
CA GLU A 44 57.76 -12.35 1.04
C GLU A 44 58.87 -11.39 1.52
N LEU A 45 60.08 -11.91 1.74
CA LEU A 45 61.25 -11.11 2.09
C LEU A 45 61.66 -10.15 0.96
N ASP A 46 61.67 -10.61 -0.28
CA ASP A 46 62.00 -9.79 -1.46
C ASP A 46 60.98 -8.66 -1.68
N PHE A 47 59.69 -8.99 -1.56
CA PHE A 47 58.61 -8.00 -1.60
C PHE A 47 58.78 -6.94 -0.51
N CYS A 48 58.96 -7.36 0.75
CA CYS A 48 59.20 -6.47 1.89
C CYS A 48 60.41 -5.53 1.68
N ARG A 49 61.52 -6.05 1.17
CA ARG A 49 62.71 -5.24 0.83
C ARG A 49 62.39 -4.20 -0.23
N SER A 50 61.64 -4.59 -1.27
CA SER A 50 61.29 -3.73 -2.39
C SER A 50 60.40 -2.55 -1.98
N ILE A 51 59.47 -2.76 -1.04
CA ILE A 51 58.59 -1.69 -0.51
C ILE A 51 59.09 -1.06 0.79
N LYS A 52 60.29 -1.44 1.26
CA LYS A 52 60.97 -0.92 2.46
C LYS A 52 60.17 -1.08 3.75
N ILE A 53 59.55 -2.24 3.97
CA ILE A 53 58.90 -2.61 5.24
C ILE A 53 59.44 -3.93 5.76
N ASN A 54 59.31 -4.19 7.05
CA ASN A 54 59.64 -5.49 7.61
C ASN A 54 58.43 -6.45 7.54
N VAL A 55 58.72 -7.76 7.58
CA VAL A 55 57.71 -8.83 7.47
C VAL A 55 56.67 -8.77 8.60
N ALA A 56 57.08 -8.43 9.82
CA ALA A 56 56.16 -8.34 10.95
C ALA A 56 55.12 -7.20 10.78
N GLU A 57 55.54 -6.06 10.23
CA GLU A 57 54.67 -4.93 9.89
C GLU A 57 53.73 -5.30 8.74
N LEU A 58 54.22 -5.98 7.69
CA LEU A 58 53.40 -6.50 6.60
C LEU A 58 52.29 -7.42 7.11
N ARG A 59 52.66 -8.48 7.85
CA ARG A 59 51.71 -9.47 8.37
C ARG A 59 50.67 -8.85 9.29
N LYS A 60 51.07 -7.86 10.11
CA LYS A 60 50.15 -7.10 10.97
C LYS A 60 49.12 -6.29 10.15
N ILE A 61 49.54 -5.66 9.06
CA ILE A 61 48.63 -4.91 8.17
C ILE A 61 47.66 -5.86 7.48
N LEU A 62 48.17 -6.96 6.90
CA LEU A 62 47.36 -7.95 6.20
C LEU A 62 46.27 -8.54 7.12
N HIS A 63 46.66 -8.96 8.33
CA HIS A 63 45.74 -9.49 9.34
C HIS A 63 44.65 -8.48 9.75
N ASN A 64 45.03 -7.23 10.05
CA ASN A 64 44.09 -6.23 10.56
C ASN A 64 43.15 -5.65 9.49
N SER A 65 43.47 -5.83 8.21
CA SER A 65 42.69 -5.29 7.10
C SER A 65 41.97 -6.36 6.29
N LEU A 66 41.94 -7.62 6.77
CA LEU A 66 41.37 -8.78 6.05
C LEU A 66 41.94 -8.91 4.62
N LEU A 67 43.23 -8.57 4.46
CA LEU A 67 43.93 -8.70 3.20
C LEU A 67 44.77 -9.98 3.19
N SER A 68 44.85 -10.65 2.06
CA SER A 68 45.74 -11.79 1.83
C SER A 68 46.69 -11.45 0.69
N LEU A 69 48.00 -11.45 0.93
CA LEU A 69 48.98 -11.21 -0.13
C LEU A 69 49.32 -12.53 -0.85
N ARG A 70 49.25 -12.53 -2.18
CA ARG A 70 49.70 -13.61 -3.07
C ARG A 70 50.81 -13.07 -3.96
N LEU A 71 51.96 -13.72 -3.95
CA LEU A 71 53.16 -13.33 -4.72
C LEU A 71 53.39 -14.37 -5.80
N LEU A 72 52.88 -14.12 -7.01
CA LEU A 72 52.76 -15.12 -8.07
C LEU A 72 53.53 -14.71 -9.33
N THR A 73 54.01 -15.68 -10.09
CA THR A 73 54.39 -15.47 -11.49
C THR A 73 53.14 -15.37 -12.37
N ALA A 74 53.31 -14.96 -13.63
CA ALA A 74 52.19 -14.87 -14.57
C ALA A 74 51.54 -16.24 -14.83
N ASP A 75 52.35 -17.30 -14.90
CA ASP A 75 51.86 -18.67 -15.14
C ASP A 75 51.12 -19.21 -13.91
N GLU A 76 51.68 -19.03 -12.71
CA GLU A 76 51.03 -19.41 -11.44
C GLU A 76 49.69 -18.68 -11.25
N PHE A 77 49.61 -17.41 -11.65
CA PHE A 77 48.35 -16.66 -11.61
C PHE A 77 47.28 -17.28 -12.52
N LEU A 78 47.64 -17.70 -13.73
CA LEU A 78 46.71 -18.33 -14.67
C LEU A 78 46.26 -19.72 -14.18
N GLU A 79 47.12 -20.45 -13.46
CA GLU A 79 46.82 -21.76 -12.87
C GLU A 79 45.93 -21.65 -11.63
N GLU A 80 46.22 -20.73 -10.70
CA GLU A 80 45.44 -20.55 -9.46
C GLU A 80 44.11 -19.80 -9.68
N TYR A 81 44.02 -19.01 -10.76
CA TYR A 81 42.87 -18.18 -11.11
C TYR A 81 42.44 -18.35 -12.59
N PRO A 82 42.07 -19.57 -13.05
CA PRO A 82 41.71 -19.83 -14.43
C PRO A 82 40.40 -19.13 -14.81
N ASN A 83 40.40 -18.37 -15.91
CA ASN A 83 39.29 -17.57 -16.45
C ASN A 83 38.54 -16.73 -15.39
N ASN A 84 39.00 -15.47 -15.22
CA ASN A 84 38.46 -14.41 -14.35
C ASN A 84 36.99 -13.96 -14.57
N LYS A 85 36.13 -14.78 -15.18
CA LYS A 85 34.75 -14.36 -15.50
C LYS A 85 33.80 -14.31 -14.29
N ASN A 86 34.16 -14.93 -13.17
CA ASN A 86 33.33 -14.99 -11.96
C ASN A 86 34.04 -14.30 -10.77
N ARG A 87 34.36 -13.01 -10.91
CA ARG A 87 34.84 -12.20 -9.78
C ARG A 87 33.63 -11.52 -9.14
N GLY A 88 33.22 -11.97 -7.96
CA GLY A 88 32.22 -11.21 -7.18
C GLY A 88 32.77 -9.84 -6.81
N HIS A 89 32.08 -8.78 -7.19
CA HIS A 89 32.50 -7.41 -6.91
C HIS A 89 32.13 -7.02 -5.47
N HIS A 90 33.08 -7.14 -4.54
CA HIS A 90 32.87 -6.73 -3.15
C HIS A 90 33.10 -5.22 -2.98
N TRP A 91 32.35 -4.55 -2.10
CA TRP A 91 32.48 -3.09 -1.88
C TRP A 91 33.89 -2.64 -1.52
N LEU A 92 34.66 -3.48 -0.81
CA LEU A 92 36.05 -3.22 -0.48
C LEU A 92 36.96 -3.24 -1.70
N SER A 93 36.65 -4.03 -2.73
CA SER A 93 37.43 -4.05 -3.97
C SER A 93 37.31 -2.71 -4.70
N ALA A 94 36.16 -2.06 -4.67
CA ALA A 94 35.99 -0.72 -5.25
C ALA A 94 36.84 0.38 -4.57
N LEU A 95 37.24 0.21 -3.31
CA LEU A 95 38.19 1.11 -2.64
C LEU A 95 39.65 0.80 -3.00
N ILE A 96 39.93 -0.37 -3.58
CA ILE A 96 41.28 -0.84 -3.92
C ILE A 96 41.54 -0.76 -5.44
N ASP A 97 40.51 -1.06 -6.24
CA ASP A 97 40.52 -1.15 -7.70
C ASP A 97 40.45 0.23 -8.38
N GLN A 98 40.07 1.31 -7.68
CA GLN A 98 40.22 2.69 -8.20
C GLN A 98 41.65 3.03 -8.61
N GLU A 99 42.62 2.26 -8.13
CA GLU A 99 44.03 2.47 -8.35
C GLU A 99 44.59 1.34 -9.27
N LEU A 100 43.71 0.50 -9.86
CA LEU A 100 43.99 -0.58 -10.82
C LEU A 100 43.06 -0.42 -12.04
N LYS A 101 43.60 0.12 -13.14
CA LYS A 101 42.93 0.06 -14.44
C LYS A 101 42.65 -1.42 -14.80
N GLU A 102 41.53 -1.63 -15.48
CA GLU A 102 40.97 -2.90 -15.96
C GLU A 102 39.92 -3.56 -15.05
N ILE A 103 38.66 -3.26 -15.32
CA ILE A 103 37.67 -4.33 -15.51
C ILE A 103 36.90 -4.03 -16.80
N SER A 104 37.22 -4.85 -17.80
CA SER A 104 36.51 -5.21 -19.03
C SER A 104 35.19 -4.49 -19.32
N SER A 105 35.19 -3.86 -20.49
CA SER A 105 34.04 -3.70 -21.37
C SER A 105 33.26 -5.01 -21.50
N THR A 106 32.24 -5.21 -20.67
CA THR A 106 31.12 -6.05 -21.06
C THR A 106 30.31 -5.23 -22.04
N GLU A 107 30.26 -5.72 -23.29
CA GLU A 107 29.34 -5.29 -24.34
C GLU A 107 28.02 -4.83 -23.72
N GLU A 108 27.60 -3.59 -24.03
CA GLU A 108 26.30 -3.08 -23.62
C GLU A 108 25.26 -4.17 -23.95
N PRO A 109 24.65 -4.82 -22.95
CA PRO A 109 23.44 -5.54 -23.25
C PRO A 109 22.50 -4.43 -23.72
N SER A 110 22.03 -4.53 -24.97
CA SER A 110 21.05 -3.62 -25.55
C SER A 110 19.73 -3.80 -24.80
N THR A 111 19.69 -3.43 -23.52
CA THR A 111 18.54 -3.59 -22.65
C THR A 111 17.61 -2.45 -22.97
N ARG A 112 16.53 -2.80 -23.66
CA ARG A 112 15.41 -1.92 -23.97
C ARG A 112 14.75 -1.32 -22.71
N ILE A 113 15.07 -1.83 -21.52
CA ILE A 113 14.57 -1.41 -20.21
C ILE A 113 15.51 -0.38 -19.54
N LYS A 114 14.94 0.69 -18.98
CA LYS A 114 15.70 1.71 -18.23
C LYS A 114 15.95 1.27 -16.79
N VAL A 115 17.20 1.05 -16.41
CA VAL A 115 17.57 0.73 -15.02
C VAL A 115 17.91 2.03 -14.27
N ILE A 116 17.39 2.21 -13.05
CA ILE A 116 17.68 3.37 -12.19
C ILE A 116 17.95 2.88 -10.78
N HIS A 117 19.04 3.36 -10.19
CA HIS A 117 19.41 3.01 -8.83
C HIS A 117 19.12 4.15 -7.87
N PHE A 118 18.72 3.79 -6.66
CA PHE A 118 18.57 4.73 -5.55
C PHE A 118 19.55 4.34 -4.46
N TYR A 119 20.41 5.27 -4.06
CA TYR A 119 21.45 5.04 -3.05
C TYR A 119 21.51 6.22 -2.06
N GLY A 120 22.07 5.98 -0.87
CA GLY A 120 22.36 7.03 0.10
C GLY A 120 23.27 6.52 1.20
N TYR A 121 24.27 7.30 1.61
CA TYR A 121 25.24 6.84 2.62
C TYR A 121 24.59 6.65 4.01
N LYS A 122 23.58 7.46 4.35
CA LYS A 122 22.96 7.45 5.69
C LYS A 122 21.49 7.07 5.60
N GLY A 123 21.03 6.27 6.57
CA GLY A 123 19.62 5.97 6.73
C GLY A 123 18.78 7.23 7.03
N GLY A 124 17.52 7.23 6.61
CA GLY A 124 16.60 8.35 6.84
C GLY A 124 16.77 9.55 5.90
N GLN A 125 17.43 9.36 4.76
CA GLN A 125 17.56 10.38 3.70
C GLN A 125 16.46 10.24 2.63
N ALA A 126 15.26 9.74 3.00
CA ALA A 126 14.06 9.66 2.14
C ALA A 126 14.24 9.00 0.74
N ARG A 127 15.25 8.14 0.58
CA ARG A 127 15.56 7.41 -0.66
C ARG A 127 14.38 6.58 -1.19
N SER A 128 13.88 5.67 -0.36
CA SER A 128 12.75 4.80 -0.71
C SER A 128 11.47 5.59 -1.00
N THR A 129 11.27 6.72 -0.32
CA THR A 129 10.15 7.65 -0.57
C THR A 129 10.25 8.30 -1.95
N LEU A 130 11.44 8.79 -2.32
CA LEU A 130 11.67 9.40 -3.62
C LEU A 130 11.52 8.38 -4.76
N LEU A 131 12.02 7.15 -4.57
CA LEU A 131 11.81 6.05 -5.49
C LEU A 131 10.31 5.79 -5.68
N GLY A 132 9.59 5.65 -4.57
CA GLY A 132 8.13 5.48 -4.56
C GLY A 132 7.44 6.53 -5.43
N LEU A 133 7.78 7.80 -5.21
CA LEU A 133 7.15 8.92 -5.91
C LEU A 133 7.49 8.94 -7.41
N LEU A 134 8.75 8.68 -7.76
CA LEU A 134 9.16 8.59 -9.17
C LEU A 134 8.41 7.46 -9.87
N SER A 135 8.37 6.27 -9.26
CA SER A 135 7.75 5.08 -9.85
C SER A 135 6.27 5.30 -10.16
N THR A 136 5.51 5.90 -9.24
CA THR A 136 4.07 6.13 -9.44
C THR A 136 3.82 7.21 -10.46
N THR A 137 4.63 8.27 -10.47
CA THR A 137 4.53 9.34 -11.47
C THR A 137 4.86 8.84 -12.88
N LEU A 138 5.84 7.95 -13.03
CA LEU A 138 6.12 7.32 -14.32
C LEU A 138 4.94 6.48 -14.80
N ALA A 139 4.33 5.72 -13.89
CA ALA A 139 3.21 4.88 -14.26
C ALA A 139 1.90 5.65 -14.54
N GLU A 140 1.67 6.79 -13.88
CA GLU A 140 0.64 7.76 -14.28
C GLU A 140 0.82 8.19 -15.74
N ASP A 141 2.07 8.33 -16.20
CA ASP A 141 2.39 8.67 -17.59
C ASP A 141 2.45 7.44 -18.52
N GLY A 142 1.92 6.28 -18.09
CA GLY A 142 1.80 5.08 -18.92
C GLY A 142 3.00 4.13 -18.91
N TRP A 143 3.96 4.32 -18.00
CA TRP A 143 5.12 3.43 -17.88
C TRP A 143 4.78 2.16 -17.10
N LYS A 144 5.37 1.03 -17.52
CA LYS A 144 5.40 -0.22 -16.75
C LYS A 144 6.70 -0.27 -15.97
N VAL A 145 6.61 -0.14 -14.65
CA VAL A 145 7.76 0.03 -13.77
C VAL A 145 7.86 -1.18 -12.85
N LEU A 146 9.01 -1.87 -12.88
CA LEU A 146 9.34 -2.88 -11.88
C LEU A 146 10.22 -2.24 -10.81
N VAL A 147 9.84 -2.40 -9.55
CA VAL A 147 10.54 -1.89 -8.39
C VAL A 147 11.08 -3.06 -7.56
N VAL A 148 12.34 -2.99 -7.17
CA VAL A 148 13.00 -4.02 -6.34
C VAL A 148 13.46 -3.40 -5.04
N ASP A 149 12.98 -3.94 -3.92
CA ASP A 149 13.49 -3.62 -2.59
C ASP A 149 14.75 -4.47 -2.32
N SER A 150 15.93 -3.88 -2.54
CA SER A 150 17.22 -4.52 -2.30
C SER A 150 17.87 -4.11 -0.98
N ASP A 151 17.15 -3.38 -0.11
CA ASP A 151 17.56 -3.11 1.27
C ASP A 151 17.28 -4.35 2.13
N ILE A 152 18.22 -5.30 2.13
CA ILE A 152 18.06 -6.60 2.78
C ILE A 152 17.93 -6.48 4.31
N GLU A 153 18.60 -5.50 4.90
CA GLU A 153 18.67 -5.33 6.36
C GLU A 153 17.49 -4.55 6.94
N ALA A 154 16.97 -3.56 6.20
CA ALA A 154 15.84 -2.75 6.62
C ALA A 154 14.91 -2.43 5.43
N PRO A 155 14.24 -3.45 4.86
CA PRO A 155 13.33 -3.25 3.74
C PRO A 155 12.16 -2.35 4.15
N SER A 156 11.69 -1.53 3.22
CA SER A 156 10.71 -0.48 3.53
C SER A 156 9.71 -0.19 2.42
N LEU A 157 9.92 -0.71 1.20
CA LEU A 157 9.01 -0.42 0.09
C LEU A 157 7.64 -1.09 0.27
N ASP A 158 7.58 -2.23 0.95
CA ASP A 158 6.33 -2.88 1.34
C ASP A 158 5.44 -1.97 2.22
N ILE A 159 6.07 -1.19 3.11
CA ILE A 159 5.42 -0.20 3.98
C ILE A 159 5.03 1.05 3.20
N ILE A 160 5.89 1.53 2.31
CA ILE A 160 5.67 2.75 1.51
C ILE A 160 4.51 2.54 0.54
N TYR A 161 4.48 1.40 -0.16
CA TYR A 161 3.40 1.06 -1.09
C TYR A 161 2.17 0.45 -0.40
N ALA A 162 2.24 0.17 0.91
CA ALA A 162 1.20 -0.57 1.64
C ALA A 162 0.82 -1.90 0.94
N ARG A 163 1.83 -2.63 0.50
CA ARG A 163 1.72 -3.93 -0.18
C ARG A 163 2.74 -4.89 0.43
N THR A 164 2.26 -5.91 1.15
CA THR A 164 3.13 -6.91 1.78
C THR A 164 3.09 -8.22 1.02
N SER A 165 4.26 -8.75 0.68
CA SER A 165 4.37 -10.12 0.19
C SER A 165 4.28 -11.14 1.32
N ARG A 166 3.57 -12.26 1.07
CA ARG A 166 3.57 -13.45 1.93
C ARG A 166 4.15 -14.70 1.25
N THR A 167 4.44 -14.64 -0.05
CA THR A 167 4.94 -15.77 -0.82
C THR A 167 6.36 -15.49 -1.30
N LEU A 168 7.20 -16.51 -1.36
CA LEU A 168 8.56 -16.37 -1.89
C LEU A 168 8.57 -15.84 -3.32
N SER A 169 7.59 -16.22 -4.15
CA SER A 169 7.46 -15.81 -5.56
C SER A 169 7.43 -14.30 -5.77
N SER A 170 6.93 -13.52 -4.80
CA SER A 170 6.83 -12.07 -4.91
C SER A 170 7.97 -11.32 -4.20
N THR A 171 9.09 -12.01 -3.94
CA THR A 171 10.21 -11.47 -3.15
C THR A 171 11.59 -11.72 -3.73
N LEU A 172 12.54 -10.84 -3.43
CA LEU A 172 13.96 -11.01 -3.76
C LEU A 172 14.54 -12.28 -3.11
N LEU A 173 14.13 -12.59 -1.88
CA LEU A 173 14.50 -13.84 -1.19
C LEU A 173 14.13 -15.07 -2.04
N GLY A 174 12.89 -15.14 -2.55
CA GLY A 174 12.44 -16.26 -3.37
C GLY A 174 13.08 -16.31 -4.75
N VAL A 175 13.42 -15.15 -5.35
CA VAL A 175 14.28 -15.12 -6.54
C VAL A 175 15.59 -15.84 -6.22
N ILE A 176 16.27 -15.45 -5.16
CA ILE A 176 17.60 -15.98 -4.82
C ILE A 176 17.58 -17.48 -4.47
N GLN A 177 16.54 -17.94 -3.79
CA GLN A 177 16.37 -19.36 -3.51
C GLN A 177 16.06 -20.19 -4.77
N SER A 178 15.62 -19.56 -5.86
CA SER A 178 15.26 -20.23 -7.12
C SER A 178 14.14 -21.26 -6.95
N THR A 179 13.31 -21.12 -5.91
CA THR A 179 12.27 -22.08 -5.53
C THR A 179 10.91 -21.79 -6.17
N SER A 180 10.76 -20.64 -6.83
CA SER A 180 9.47 -20.16 -7.33
C SER A 180 9.62 -19.24 -8.53
N ASP A 181 8.57 -19.20 -9.37
CA ASP A 181 8.39 -18.21 -10.43
C ASP A 181 8.37 -16.78 -9.83
N ILE A 182 8.85 -15.80 -10.60
CA ILE A 182 8.84 -14.39 -10.20
C ILE A 182 7.44 -13.83 -10.48
N ILE A 183 6.73 -13.45 -9.42
CA ILE A 183 5.36 -12.90 -9.49
C ILE A 183 5.31 -11.65 -8.60
N PRO A 184 5.72 -10.47 -9.10
CA PRO A 184 5.71 -9.24 -8.31
C PRO A 184 4.32 -8.83 -7.82
N GLU A 185 4.26 -8.07 -6.72
CA GLU A 185 3.03 -7.48 -6.19
C GLU A 185 2.67 -6.20 -6.93
N ARG A 186 1.47 -6.12 -7.53
CA ARG A 186 1.05 -4.90 -8.22
C ARG A 186 0.70 -3.78 -7.25
N VAL A 187 1.39 -2.65 -7.42
CA VAL A 187 1.18 -1.39 -6.71
C VAL A 187 0.22 -0.51 -7.52
N ARG A 188 -0.64 0.24 -6.82
CA ARG A 188 -1.57 1.19 -7.44
C ARG A 188 -0.84 2.29 -8.19
N THR A 189 -1.35 2.64 -9.37
CA THR A 189 -1.03 3.87 -10.09
C THR A 189 -2.33 4.52 -10.61
N PRO A 190 -2.48 5.86 -10.57
CA PRO A 190 -3.64 6.55 -11.12
C PRO A 190 -3.83 6.35 -12.64
N GLU A 191 -4.98 6.80 -13.14
CA GLU A 191 -5.51 6.59 -14.51
C GLU A 191 -4.42 6.57 -15.60
N GLY A 192 -4.24 5.43 -16.27
CA GLY A 192 -3.26 5.24 -17.34
C GLY A 192 -3.09 3.76 -17.69
N SER A 193 -2.36 3.45 -18.77
CA SER A 193 -1.99 2.07 -19.14
C SER A 193 -0.75 1.55 -18.40
N GLY A 194 -0.09 2.42 -17.62
CA GLY A 194 1.08 2.11 -16.82
C GLY A 194 0.74 1.47 -15.48
N TYR A 195 1.74 0.86 -14.85
CA TYR A 195 1.63 0.26 -13.52
C TYR A 195 3.00 0.15 -12.85
N VAL A 196 2.99 0.08 -11.53
CA VAL A 196 4.17 -0.26 -10.72
C VAL A 196 3.97 -1.67 -10.19
N ASP A 197 4.97 -2.53 -10.35
CA ASP A 197 5.03 -3.84 -9.72
C ASP A 197 6.20 -3.86 -8.73
N LEU A 198 5.99 -4.41 -7.53
CA LEU A 198 6.95 -4.46 -6.44
C LEU A 198 7.44 -5.89 -6.23
N LEU A 199 8.75 -6.07 -6.29
CA LEU A 199 9.43 -7.22 -5.74
C LEU A 199 9.96 -6.84 -4.35
N ALA A 200 9.24 -7.25 -3.31
CA ALA A 200 9.61 -6.96 -1.92
C ALA A 200 10.88 -7.72 -1.54
N CYS A 201 11.61 -7.30 -0.50
CA CYS A 201 12.84 -8.00 -0.12
C CYS A 201 12.57 -9.44 0.36
N ARG A 202 11.54 -9.62 1.21
CA ARG A 202 11.21 -10.90 1.86
C ARG A 202 9.73 -10.99 2.24
N PRO A 203 9.19 -12.21 2.48
CA PRO A 203 7.85 -12.35 3.05
C PRO A 203 7.79 -11.79 4.48
N LYS A 204 6.65 -11.21 4.86
CA LYS A 204 6.42 -10.67 6.22
C LYS A 204 6.11 -11.73 7.29
N LEU A 205 5.98 -13.00 6.93
CA LEU A 205 5.65 -14.08 7.86
C LEU A 205 6.87 -14.45 8.71
N ALA A 206 6.68 -14.63 10.01
CA ALA A 206 7.75 -14.90 10.98
C ALA A 206 8.52 -16.20 10.70
N GLU A 207 7.90 -17.16 10.01
CA GLU A 207 8.56 -18.41 9.60
C GLU A 207 9.76 -18.18 8.68
N PHE A 208 9.78 -17.08 7.91
CA PHE A 208 10.89 -16.71 7.04
C PHE A 208 11.94 -15.82 7.72
N ASP A 209 11.85 -15.55 9.03
CA ASP A 209 12.84 -14.71 9.72
C ASP A 209 14.24 -15.32 9.72
N ILE A 210 14.32 -16.65 9.85
CA ILE A 210 15.60 -17.38 9.75
C ILE A 210 16.13 -17.31 8.32
N ASP A 211 15.28 -17.56 7.32
CA ASP A 211 15.67 -17.49 5.90
C ASP A 211 16.15 -16.09 5.51
N ALA A 212 15.47 -15.05 6.00
CA ALA A 212 15.85 -13.67 5.79
C ALA A 212 17.20 -13.31 6.43
N SER A 213 17.43 -13.79 7.65
CA SER A 213 18.70 -13.61 8.36
C SER A 213 19.84 -14.37 7.65
N ALA A 214 19.56 -15.59 7.19
CA ALA A 214 20.50 -16.38 6.41
C ALA A 214 20.80 -15.73 5.05
N PHE A 215 19.79 -15.16 4.41
CA PHE A 215 19.92 -14.40 3.17
C PHE A 215 20.81 -13.16 3.35
N ALA A 216 20.56 -12.36 4.39
CA ALA A 216 21.41 -11.20 4.71
C ALA A 216 22.87 -11.60 4.95
N LEU A 217 23.10 -12.66 5.73
CA LEU A 217 24.43 -13.21 5.95
C LEU A 217 25.06 -13.67 4.63
N ARG A 218 24.34 -14.46 3.83
CA ARG A 218 24.86 -15.01 2.57
C ARG A 218 25.23 -13.91 1.58
N CYS A 219 24.44 -12.84 1.46
CA CYS A 219 24.78 -11.69 0.62
C CYS A 219 26.02 -10.93 1.08
N ALA A 220 26.29 -10.91 2.39
CA ALA A 220 27.52 -10.32 2.90
C ALA A 220 28.75 -11.20 2.60
N LEU A 221 28.58 -12.51 2.48
CA LEU A 221 29.64 -13.48 2.24
C LEU A 221 29.91 -13.74 0.74
N GLU A 222 28.86 -13.75 -0.07
CA GLU A 222 28.86 -14.18 -1.48
C GLU A 222 28.16 -13.13 -2.38
N PRO A 223 28.88 -12.08 -2.84
CA PRO A 223 28.29 -11.02 -3.67
C PRO A 223 27.67 -11.52 -4.98
N MET A 224 28.16 -12.63 -5.53
CA MET A 224 27.68 -13.22 -6.80
C MET A 224 26.19 -13.58 -6.78
N ILE A 225 25.62 -13.86 -5.60
CA ILE A 225 24.18 -14.16 -5.48
C ILE A 225 23.34 -13.00 -5.96
N ILE A 226 23.78 -11.77 -5.68
CA ILE A 226 23.10 -10.57 -6.12
C ILE A 226 23.23 -10.39 -7.63
N GLU A 227 24.39 -10.68 -8.19
CA GLU A 227 24.61 -10.64 -9.65
C GLU A 227 23.69 -11.63 -10.37
N ASP A 228 23.55 -12.85 -9.84
CA ASP A 228 22.66 -13.86 -10.41
C ASP A 228 21.17 -13.49 -10.25
N ALA A 229 20.79 -12.91 -9.12
CA ALA A 229 19.44 -12.39 -8.91
C ALA A 229 19.12 -11.24 -9.88
N ALA A 230 20.07 -10.33 -10.09
CA ALA A 230 19.93 -9.20 -10.98
C ALA A 230 19.72 -9.63 -12.44
N LYS A 231 20.49 -10.63 -12.92
CA LYS A 231 20.31 -11.23 -14.25
C LYS A 231 18.90 -11.80 -14.43
N ARG A 232 18.42 -12.59 -13.47
CA ARG A 232 17.08 -13.20 -13.54
C ARG A 232 15.96 -12.16 -13.50
N ILE A 233 16.14 -11.11 -12.72
CA ILE A 233 15.14 -10.04 -12.61
C ILE A 233 15.08 -9.22 -13.90
N VAL A 234 16.21 -8.92 -14.55
CA VAL A 234 16.19 -8.18 -15.82
C VAL A 234 15.64 -9.04 -16.96
N GLU A 235 15.94 -10.35 -16.99
CA GLU A 235 15.35 -11.30 -17.94
C GLU A 235 13.82 -11.31 -17.80
N PHE A 236 13.32 -11.50 -16.57
CA PHE A 236 11.90 -11.41 -16.27
C PHE A 236 11.29 -10.07 -16.69
N ALA A 237 12.00 -8.96 -16.42
CA ALA A 237 11.50 -7.62 -16.74
C ALA A 237 11.40 -7.39 -18.26
N ILE A 238 12.35 -7.92 -19.04
CA ILE A 238 12.33 -7.86 -20.50
C ILE A 238 11.19 -8.72 -21.06
N GLU A 239 11.05 -9.96 -20.58
CA GLU A 239 9.98 -10.89 -21.01
C GLU A 239 8.59 -10.30 -20.78
N ASN A 240 8.39 -9.64 -19.64
CA ASN A 240 7.14 -9.01 -19.25
C ASN A 240 6.97 -7.56 -19.78
N LYS A 241 7.91 -7.09 -20.59
CA LYS A 241 7.87 -5.79 -21.28
C LYS A 241 7.75 -4.59 -20.32
N TYR A 242 8.52 -4.60 -19.23
CA TYR A 242 8.67 -3.41 -18.40
C TYR A 242 9.47 -2.33 -19.14
N ASP A 243 9.09 -1.08 -18.93
CA ASP A 243 9.77 0.09 -19.47
C ASP A 243 10.95 0.53 -18.58
N ALA A 244 10.82 0.36 -17.25
CA ALA A 244 11.84 0.74 -16.28
C ALA A 244 11.97 -0.26 -15.12
N LEU A 245 13.19 -0.37 -14.59
CA LEU A 245 13.56 -1.14 -13.40
C LEU A 245 14.21 -0.21 -12.37
N LEU A 246 13.59 -0.05 -11.21
CA LEU A 246 14.04 0.84 -10.13
C LEU A 246 14.50 0.00 -8.94
N ILE A 247 15.69 0.27 -8.42
CA ILE A 247 16.33 -0.55 -7.38
C ILE A 247 16.62 0.30 -6.13
N ASP A 248 16.05 -0.10 -4.99
CA ASP A 248 16.26 0.55 -3.69
C ASP A 248 17.39 -0.12 -2.90
N HIS A 249 18.59 0.46 -2.93
CA HIS A 249 19.78 -0.15 -2.30
C HIS A 249 19.84 0.02 -0.80
N ARG A 250 20.64 -0.78 -0.09
CA ARG A 250 20.97 -0.52 1.32
C ARG A 250 21.76 0.80 1.50
N SER A 251 21.51 1.51 2.63
CA SER A 251 22.33 2.67 2.99
C SER A 251 23.72 2.30 3.50
N GLY A 252 24.71 3.16 3.24
CA GLY A 252 26.06 3.03 3.79
C GLY A 252 27.01 2.22 2.91
N LEU A 253 28.11 1.76 3.51
CA LEU A 253 29.09 0.89 2.86
C LEU A 253 28.60 -0.56 2.99
N SER A 254 27.90 -1.03 1.96
CA SER A 254 27.27 -2.36 1.94
C SER A 254 27.86 -3.21 0.81
N PRO A 255 27.94 -4.55 0.96
CA PRO A 255 28.37 -5.45 -0.10
C PRO A 255 27.36 -5.60 -1.24
N VAL A 256 26.14 -5.07 -1.11
CA VAL A 256 25.02 -5.31 -2.05
C VAL A 256 24.97 -4.33 -3.24
N PRO A 257 25.21 -3.01 -3.11
CA PRO A 257 24.94 -2.06 -4.19
C PRO A 257 25.79 -2.26 -5.45
N LEU A 258 27.11 -2.47 -5.31
CA LEU A 258 27.99 -2.60 -6.48
C LEU A 258 27.76 -3.86 -7.32
N PRO A 259 27.53 -5.06 -6.74
CA PRO A 259 27.09 -6.23 -7.51
C PRO A 259 25.86 -5.97 -8.39
N TRP A 260 24.85 -5.27 -7.86
CA TRP A 260 23.69 -4.86 -8.64
C TRP A 260 24.07 -3.92 -9.78
N MET A 261 24.80 -2.84 -9.46
CA MET A 261 25.13 -1.77 -10.42
C MET A 261 26.09 -2.23 -11.51
N ASN A 262 26.99 -3.17 -11.21
CA ASN A 262 27.89 -3.76 -12.20
C ASN A 262 27.14 -4.72 -13.13
N THR A 263 26.15 -5.43 -12.61
CA THR A 263 25.33 -6.36 -13.42
C THR A 263 24.29 -5.64 -14.26
N LEU A 264 23.69 -4.58 -13.70
CA LEU A 264 22.66 -3.77 -14.33
C LEU A 264 23.05 -2.29 -14.28
N PRO A 265 23.99 -1.82 -15.13
CA PRO A 265 24.39 -0.42 -15.16
C PRO A 265 23.22 0.53 -15.39
N GLY A 266 23.16 1.62 -14.62
CA GLY A 266 22.14 2.66 -14.76
C GLY A 266 22.48 3.92 -13.95
N PRO A 267 21.84 5.07 -14.23
CA PRO A 267 22.03 6.28 -13.44
C PRO A 267 21.64 6.06 -11.98
N THR A 268 22.40 6.68 -11.07
CA THR A 268 22.14 6.59 -9.63
C THR A 268 21.63 7.91 -9.04
N VAL A 269 20.49 7.83 -8.36
CA VAL A 269 19.96 8.90 -7.51
C VAL A 269 20.61 8.77 -6.13
N VAL A 270 21.58 9.64 -5.85
CA VAL A 270 22.29 9.68 -4.57
C VAL A 270 21.60 10.66 -3.63
N CYS A 271 20.83 10.11 -2.70
CA CYS A 271 20.19 10.88 -1.64
C CYS A 271 21.25 11.25 -0.60
N VAL A 272 21.42 12.55 -0.32
CA VAL A 272 22.47 13.05 0.56
C VAL A 272 22.00 14.24 1.39
N ARG A 273 22.31 14.21 2.68
CA ARG A 273 22.12 15.35 3.58
C ARG A 273 23.42 16.15 3.63
N LEU A 274 23.32 17.49 3.55
CA LEU A 274 24.46 18.41 3.61
C LEU A 274 24.88 18.65 5.08
N ASP A 275 25.20 17.57 5.79
CA ASP A 275 25.63 17.54 7.20
C ASP A 275 27.06 17.01 7.39
N GLU A 276 27.88 17.02 6.33
CA GLU A 276 29.27 16.53 6.29
C GLU A 276 29.45 15.02 6.52
N GLN A 277 28.41 14.30 6.92
CA GLN A 277 28.54 12.87 7.29
C GLN A 277 28.80 11.96 6.09
N TRP A 278 28.57 12.43 4.87
CA TRP A 278 28.81 11.68 3.64
C TRP A 278 30.30 11.63 3.24
N ARG A 279 31.13 12.56 3.72
CA ARG A 279 32.55 12.66 3.31
C ARG A 279 33.36 11.37 3.49
N PRO A 280 33.21 10.59 4.58
CA PRO A 280 33.94 9.33 4.72
C PRO A 280 33.63 8.30 3.62
N ALA A 281 32.52 8.47 2.88
CA ALA A 281 32.11 7.61 1.78
C ALA A 281 32.29 8.24 0.39
N GLU A 282 32.98 9.37 0.30
CA GLU A 282 33.26 10.07 -0.97
C GLU A 282 33.77 9.12 -2.07
N HIS A 283 34.80 8.31 -1.77
CA HIS A 283 35.33 7.33 -2.71
C HIS A 283 34.32 6.26 -3.12
N PHE A 284 33.45 5.83 -2.20
CA PHE A 284 32.43 4.83 -2.52
C PHE A 284 31.30 5.41 -3.35
N ILE A 285 30.86 6.64 -3.05
CA ILE A 285 29.90 7.41 -3.87
C ILE A 285 30.43 7.58 -5.28
N LYS A 286 31.72 7.92 -5.42
CA LYS A 286 32.40 7.99 -6.72
C LYS A 286 32.33 6.67 -7.47
N SER A 287 32.64 5.55 -6.81
CA SER A 287 32.56 4.21 -7.42
C SER A 287 31.14 3.85 -7.86
N VAL A 288 30.13 4.22 -7.08
CA VAL A 288 28.71 4.05 -7.43
C VAL A 288 28.33 4.86 -8.67
N LEU A 289 28.81 6.09 -8.81
CA LEU A 289 28.50 6.94 -9.98
C LEU A 289 29.20 6.45 -11.25
N ARG A 290 30.41 5.87 -11.12
CA ARG A 290 31.20 5.34 -12.25
C ARG A 290 30.59 4.13 -12.93
N THR A 291 29.70 3.40 -12.27
CA THR A 291 29.09 2.21 -12.88
C THR A 291 28.27 2.55 -14.13
N ASN A 292 27.88 3.82 -14.30
CA ASN A 292 27.27 4.32 -15.54
C ASN A 292 27.83 5.70 -15.93
N SER A 293 29.02 5.74 -16.52
CA SER A 293 29.69 6.99 -16.89
C SER A 293 28.94 7.87 -17.89
N ALA A 294 28.18 7.27 -18.81
CA ALA A 294 27.41 8.01 -19.81
C ALA A 294 26.26 8.83 -19.18
N ASN A 295 25.73 8.35 -18.05
CA ASN A 295 24.79 9.11 -17.22
C ASN A 295 24.96 8.66 -15.75
N PRO A 296 25.88 9.29 -15.01
CA PRO A 296 26.22 8.84 -13.64
C PRO A 296 25.05 9.01 -12.67
N GLY A 297 24.15 9.96 -12.93
CA GLY A 297 22.95 10.21 -12.15
C GLY A 297 22.95 11.59 -11.50
N VAL A 298 22.47 11.69 -10.26
CA VAL A 298 22.05 12.96 -9.66
C VAL A 298 22.11 12.91 -8.13
N PHE A 299 22.48 14.01 -7.51
CA PHE A 299 22.38 14.22 -6.06
C PHE A 299 21.05 14.84 -5.68
N VAL A 300 20.41 14.32 -4.63
CA VAL A 300 19.19 14.90 -4.07
C VAL A 300 19.38 15.23 -2.60
N SER A 301 19.08 16.48 -2.22
CA SER A 301 19.22 16.97 -0.85
C SER A 301 17.95 17.67 -0.36
N TRP A 302 17.61 17.50 0.92
CA TRP A 302 16.39 18.06 1.50
C TRP A 302 16.64 19.39 2.21
N LYS A 303 15.90 20.42 1.82
CA LYS A 303 15.91 21.73 2.48
C LYS A 303 14.92 21.75 3.67
N PRO A 304 15.29 22.33 4.83
CA PRO A 304 14.36 22.61 5.92
C PRO A 304 13.18 23.50 5.49
N ASP A 305 12.00 23.29 6.08
CA ASP A 305 10.77 24.02 5.77
C ASP A 305 10.90 25.53 6.02
N ASP A 306 11.66 25.92 7.05
CA ASP A 306 11.79 27.27 7.58
C ASP A 306 12.90 28.11 6.92
N GLU A 307 13.73 27.50 6.07
CA GLU A 307 14.86 28.16 5.42
C GLU A 307 14.54 28.53 3.97
N ASN A 308 14.94 29.70 3.48
CA ASN A 308 14.83 30.05 2.06
C ASN A 308 15.87 29.27 1.22
N LEU A 309 15.53 28.90 -0.02
CA LEU A 309 16.39 28.18 -0.96
C LEU A 309 17.76 28.87 -1.17
N ASP A 310 17.80 30.18 -1.37
CA ASP A 310 19.04 30.92 -1.63
C ASP A 310 19.97 30.89 -0.42
N SER A 311 19.39 31.03 0.79
CA SER A 311 20.13 30.91 2.05
C SER A 311 20.68 29.50 2.25
N TYR A 312 19.85 28.47 2.01
CA TYR A 312 20.25 27.07 2.12
C TYR A 312 21.38 26.75 1.15
N ARG A 313 21.29 27.22 -0.10
CA ARG A 313 22.34 27.04 -1.10
C ARG A 313 23.63 27.76 -0.70
N HIS A 314 23.55 29.05 -0.36
CA HIS A 314 24.73 29.83 0.01
C HIS A 314 25.48 29.22 1.21
N ARG A 315 24.75 28.79 2.24
CA ARG A 315 25.32 28.15 3.43
C ARG A 315 26.01 26.82 3.13
N ASN A 316 25.51 26.06 2.16
CA ASN A 316 26.01 24.73 1.84
C ASN A 316 26.83 24.67 0.53
N ASN A 317 27.15 25.81 -0.09
CA ASN A 317 27.89 25.86 -1.37
C ASN A 317 29.15 24.98 -1.37
N PRO A 318 30.02 25.03 -0.35
CA PRO A 318 31.23 24.20 -0.34
C PRO A 318 30.95 22.69 -0.34
N GLN A 319 29.83 22.25 0.23
CA GLN A 319 29.42 20.85 0.20
C GLN A 319 28.81 20.47 -1.15
N ILE A 320 28.03 21.38 -1.74
CA ILE A 320 27.42 21.18 -3.06
C ILE A 320 28.53 21.08 -4.12
N ASP A 321 29.48 22.00 -4.10
CA ASP A 321 30.64 22.02 -4.99
C ASP A 321 31.43 20.71 -4.88
N ALA A 322 31.74 20.26 -3.65
CA ALA A 322 32.44 19.00 -3.43
C ALA A 322 31.68 17.77 -3.95
N LEU A 323 30.34 17.74 -3.86
CA LEU A 323 29.54 16.66 -4.44
C LEU A 323 29.58 16.69 -5.98
N LEU A 324 29.50 17.88 -6.58
CA LEU A 324 29.60 18.04 -8.03
C LEU A 324 31.00 17.70 -8.54
N GLU A 325 32.06 18.02 -7.79
CA GLU A 325 33.44 17.59 -8.09
C GLU A 325 33.56 16.07 -8.16
N ILE A 326 32.94 15.32 -7.23
CA ILE A 326 32.91 13.85 -7.30
C ILE A 326 32.28 13.36 -8.61
N LEU A 327 31.23 14.05 -9.08
CA LEU A 327 30.55 13.72 -10.33
C LEU A 327 31.45 14.02 -11.55
N VAL A 328 32.11 15.18 -11.57
CA VAL A 328 33.10 15.54 -12.61
C VAL A 328 34.18 14.47 -12.68
N GLU A 329 34.79 14.14 -11.54
CA GLU A 329 35.85 13.13 -11.50
C GLU A 329 35.37 11.73 -11.90
N ALA A 330 34.10 11.39 -11.66
CA ALA A 330 33.53 10.11 -12.11
C ALA A 330 33.32 10.07 -13.63
N ILE A 331 32.97 11.20 -14.26
CA ILE A 331 32.79 11.33 -15.71
C ILE A 331 34.15 11.38 -16.43
N SER A 332 35.08 12.22 -15.97
CA SER A 332 36.38 12.42 -16.60
C SER A 332 37.22 11.14 -16.64
N GLU A 333 37.27 10.39 -15.54
CA GLU A 333 38.03 9.13 -15.50
C GLU A 333 37.44 8.06 -16.42
N ALA A 334 36.17 8.15 -16.79
CA ALA A 334 35.57 7.23 -17.74
C ALA A 334 35.85 7.61 -19.21
N ALA A 335 35.96 8.91 -19.51
CA ALA A 335 36.36 9.40 -20.83
C ALA A 335 37.81 9.02 -21.18
N GLU A 336 38.71 9.00 -20.19
CA GLU A 336 40.09 8.51 -20.36
C GLU A 336 40.18 7.00 -20.71
N ILE A 337 39.10 6.23 -20.52
CA ILE A 337 39.06 4.79 -20.73
C ILE A 337 38.50 4.43 -22.12
N SER A 338 37.74 5.31 -22.78
CA SER A 338 37.01 4.98 -24.02
C SER A 338 37.78 5.17 -25.33
N ASP A 339 39.07 5.57 -25.31
CA ASP A 339 39.95 5.73 -26.49
C ASP A 339 39.36 6.58 -27.64
N SER A 340 38.31 7.37 -27.35
CA SER A 340 37.63 8.24 -28.31
C SER A 340 38.34 9.59 -28.36
N PHE A 341 39.33 9.69 -29.25
CA PHE A 341 40.01 10.93 -29.63
C PHE A 341 39.04 11.90 -30.35
N GLU A 342 38.25 12.67 -29.60
CA GLU A 342 37.70 13.96 -30.06
C GLU A 342 37.81 14.98 -28.91
N GLU A 343 38.21 16.21 -29.24
CA GLU A 343 38.64 17.32 -28.36
C GLU A 343 37.95 17.37 -26.99
N GLU A 344 38.71 17.11 -25.92
CA GLU A 344 38.28 17.19 -24.52
C GLU A 344 37.84 18.62 -24.17
N ALA A 345 36.52 18.85 -24.06
CA ALA A 345 36.02 19.95 -23.25
C ALA A 345 36.12 19.51 -21.78
N GLU A 346 36.99 20.16 -20.99
CA GLU A 346 37.03 19.99 -19.53
C GLU A 346 35.65 20.34 -18.94
N ILE A 347 34.87 19.33 -18.54
CA ILE A 347 33.56 19.53 -17.90
C ILE A 347 33.78 20.13 -16.53
N SER A 348 33.18 21.30 -16.27
CA SER A 348 33.30 21.99 -14.97
C SER A 348 32.13 21.65 -14.02
N SER A 349 32.34 21.83 -12.71
CA SER A 349 31.27 21.66 -11.70
C SER A 349 30.07 22.59 -11.94
N VAL A 350 30.28 23.74 -12.57
CA VAL A 350 29.23 24.71 -12.93
C VAL A 350 28.32 24.17 -14.02
N GLU A 351 28.86 23.38 -14.95
CA GLU A 351 28.07 22.75 -16.03
C GLU A 351 27.21 21.59 -15.52
N LEU A 352 27.58 20.99 -14.38
CA LEU A 352 26.85 19.91 -13.73
C LEU A 352 25.93 20.39 -12.61
N GLU A 353 25.72 21.69 -12.45
CA GLU A 353 24.89 22.27 -11.40
C GLU A 353 23.45 21.70 -11.39
N ASP A 354 22.94 21.31 -12.56
CA ASP A 354 21.64 20.66 -12.70
C ASP A 354 21.59 19.25 -12.11
N HIS A 355 22.72 18.56 -11.95
CA HIS A 355 22.81 17.26 -11.29
C HIS A 355 22.72 17.33 -9.76
N TRP A 356 22.44 18.51 -9.20
CA TRP A 356 22.05 18.65 -7.80
C TRP A 356 20.62 19.22 -7.69
N ILE A 357 19.74 18.42 -7.09
CA ILE A 357 18.33 18.77 -6.89
C ILE A 357 18.08 19.01 -5.40
N VAL A 358 17.51 20.18 -5.09
CA VAL A 358 17.00 20.49 -3.76
C VAL A 358 15.55 20.08 -3.67
N TRP A 359 15.26 19.10 -2.81
CA TRP A 359 13.92 18.69 -2.49
C TRP A 359 13.37 19.52 -1.33
N SER A 360 12.29 20.26 -1.57
CA SER A 360 11.57 20.99 -0.52
C SER A 360 10.60 20.08 0.22
N TYR A 361 10.35 20.36 1.49
CA TYR A 361 9.32 19.65 2.23
C TYR A 361 7.93 19.89 1.63
N ASP A 362 7.16 18.82 1.52
CA ASP A 362 5.80 18.87 1.00
C ASP A 362 4.80 18.37 2.05
N SER A 363 3.79 19.21 2.34
CA SER A 363 2.74 18.90 3.31
C SER A 363 1.88 17.70 2.94
N ALA A 364 1.85 17.30 1.65
CA ALA A 364 1.13 16.12 1.19
C ALA A 364 1.61 14.83 1.89
N PHE A 365 2.90 14.75 2.22
CA PHE A 365 3.48 13.61 2.96
C PHE A 365 3.01 13.52 4.43
N ARG A 366 2.33 14.54 4.97
CA ARG A 366 1.66 14.42 6.29
C ARG A 366 0.41 13.56 6.23
N GLN A 367 -0.19 13.42 5.05
CA GLN A 367 -1.49 12.81 4.86
C GLN A 367 -1.38 11.45 4.19
N SER A 368 -0.44 11.28 3.26
CA SER A 368 -0.16 10.00 2.59
C SER A 368 1.33 9.65 2.69
N ARG A 369 1.65 8.36 2.78
CA ARG A 369 3.03 7.88 2.64
C ARG A 369 3.55 8.07 1.21
N LEU A 370 2.64 8.05 0.25
CA LEU A 370 2.91 8.23 -1.16
C LEU A 370 1.77 9.07 -1.78
N PRO A 371 1.89 10.41 -1.77
CA PRO A 371 0.88 11.29 -2.34
C PRO A 371 0.82 11.17 -3.87
N GLU A 372 -0.36 11.39 -4.44
CA GLU A 372 -0.54 11.45 -5.90
C GLU A 372 0.10 12.73 -6.47
N LYS A 373 0.49 12.72 -7.76
CA LYS A 373 1.17 13.86 -8.41
C LYS A 373 0.38 15.17 -8.30
N ASN A 374 -0.95 15.11 -8.37
CA ASN A 374 -1.85 16.26 -8.24
C ASN A 374 -1.96 16.83 -6.82
N GLN A 375 -1.51 16.09 -5.80
CA GLN A 375 -1.50 16.53 -4.40
C GLN A 375 -0.19 17.22 -4.02
N LEU A 376 0.86 17.05 -4.84
CA LEU A 376 2.16 17.66 -4.63
C LEU A 376 2.11 19.17 -4.90
N SER A 377 2.94 19.90 -4.15
CA SER A 377 3.26 21.30 -4.41
C SER A 377 3.98 21.49 -5.75
N GLY A 378 3.83 22.67 -6.35
CA GLY A 378 4.50 23.01 -7.61
C GLY A 378 6.03 22.84 -7.56
N LEU A 379 6.65 23.14 -6.42
CA LEU A 379 8.11 22.97 -6.22
C LEU A 379 8.54 21.49 -6.24
N SER A 380 7.74 20.60 -5.64
CA SER A 380 8.01 19.17 -5.67
C SER A 380 7.78 18.59 -7.06
N ILE A 381 6.77 19.06 -7.79
CA ILE A 381 6.53 18.68 -9.19
C ILE A 381 7.70 19.12 -10.08
N GLU A 382 8.21 20.34 -9.91
CA GLU A 382 9.37 20.86 -10.63
C GLU A 382 10.63 20.03 -10.36
N SER A 383 10.91 19.75 -9.08
CA SER A 383 12.05 18.91 -8.67
C SER A 383 11.95 17.50 -9.26
N LEU A 384 10.74 16.93 -9.29
CA LEU A 384 10.47 15.63 -9.87
C LEU A 384 10.64 15.61 -11.39
N ASN A 385 10.22 16.67 -12.09
CA ASN A 385 10.42 16.79 -13.53
C ASN A 385 11.91 16.96 -13.87
N LYS A 386 12.66 17.74 -13.07
CA LYS A 386 14.11 17.87 -13.21
C LYS A 386 14.81 16.52 -13.03
N LEU A 387 14.43 15.77 -11.98
CA LEU A 387 14.92 14.42 -11.73
C LEU A 387 14.67 13.51 -12.93
N ARG A 388 13.45 13.50 -13.49
CA ARG A 388 13.09 12.68 -14.65
C ARG A 388 13.89 13.01 -15.90
N SER A 389 14.12 14.31 -16.14
CA SER A 389 14.91 14.78 -17.27
C SER A 389 16.34 14.25 -17.22
N ILE A 390 16.99 14.37 -16.05
CA ILE A 390 18.37 13.90 -15.86
C ILE A 390 18.47 12.38 -15.98
N LEU A 391 17.47 11.66 -15.47
CA LEU A 391 17.41 10.20 -15.55
C LEU A 391 16.96 9.66 -16.92
N ASN A 392 16.69 10.52 -17.92
CA ASN A 392 16.19 10.16 -19.24
C ASN A 392 14.88 9.31 -19.21
N VAL A 393 13.97 9.64 -18.29
CA VAL A 393 12.64 9.02 -18.14
C VAL A 393 11.50 10.05 -18.29
N SER A 394 11.60 10.80 -19.39
CA SER A 394 10.64 11.83 -19.79
C SER A 394 9.32 11.24 -20.33
N TYR A 395 8.31 12.08 -20.53
CA TYR A 395 6.96 11.66 -20.97
C TYR A 395 6.98 10.66 -22.12
N LYS A 396 6.27 9.55 -21.94
CA LYS A 396 5.93 8.65 -23.03
C LYS A 396 4.82 9.35 -23.81
N ILE A 397 5.07 9.68 -25.09
CA ILE A 397 3.98 10.08 -25.99
C ILE A 397 3.13 8.83 -26.16
N THR A 398 2.08 8.71 -25.36
CA THR A 398 1.03 7.74 -25.64
C THR A 398 0.36 8.23 -26.92
N GLU A 399 0.61 7.53 -28.03
CA GLU A 399 -0.46 7.34 -29.01
C GLU A 399 -1.72 7.05 -28.20
N SER A 400 -2.77 7.81 -28.46
CA SER A 400 -4.06 7.70 -27.79
C SER A 400 -4.53 6.25 -27.85
N SER A 401 -4.12 5.46 -26.86
CA SER A 401 -4.65 4.14 -26.61
C SER A 401 -6.06 4.43 -26.17
N ALA A 402 -6.96 4.27 -27.15
CA ALA A 402 -8.39 4.34 -26.99
C ALA A 402 -8.76 3.78 -25.62
N GLU A 403 -9.40 4.64 -24.83
CA GLU A 403 -10.22 4.34 -23.67
C GLU A 403 -10.41 2.83 -23.42
N ASN A 404 -9.45 2.21 -22.74
CA ASN A 404 -9.76 1.12 -21.82
C ASN A 404 -10.19 1.75 -20.48
N THR A 405 -11.01 2.80 -20.56
CA THR A 405 -11.97 3.10 -19.51
C THR A 405 -12.87 1.88 -19.52
N LEU A 406 -12.63 0.96 -18.58
CA LEU A 406 -13.61 -0.07 -18.24
C LEU A 406 -14.94 0.65 -18.12
N LEU A 407 -15.80 0.50 -19.13
CA LEU A 407 -17.18 0.93 -19.14
C LEU A 407 -17.89 0.08 -18.08
N LEU A 408 -17.68 0.46 -16.83
CA LEU A 408 -18.36 -0.12 -15.69
C LEU A 408 -19.83 0.28 -15.81
N SER A 409 -20.59 -0.66 -16.35
CA SER A 409 -22.03 -0.58 -16.49
C SER A 409 -22.68 -0.22 -15.16
N PRO A 410 -23.72 0.62 -15.13
CA PRO A 410 -24.42 1.00 -13.91
C PRO A 410 -25.10 -0.22 -13.29
N SER A 411 -25.22 -0.28 -11.96
CA SER A 411 -26.15 -1.22 -11.31
C SER A 411 -25.75 -1.80 -9.97
N GLY A 412 -26.30 -1.39 -8.80
CA GLY A 412 -26.17 -1.84 -7.38
C GLY A 412 -27.07 -3.04 -6.96
N ALA A 413 -26.74 -3.82 -5.90
CA ALA A 413 -27.24 -5.20 -5.65
C ALA A 413 -28.77 -5.32 -5.55
N SER A 414 -29.43 -4.25 -5.09
CA SER A 414 -30.86 -3.98 -5.27
C SER A 414 -31.15 -2.52 -5.69
N ASP A 415 -30.13 -1.64 -5.66
CA ASP A 415 -30.20 -0.20 -5.99
C ASP A 415 -29.77 0.07 -7.44
N GLU A 416 -30.64 0.67 -8.26
CA GLU A 416 -30.41 0.90 -9.70
C GLU A 416 -29.66 2.22 -10.01
N GLY A 417 -29.21 2.95 -9.00
CA GLY A 417 -28.51 4.23 -9.19
C GLY A 417 -27.07 4.12 -9.75
N ASP A 418 -26.55 5.27 -10.18
CA ASP A 418 -25.17 5.47 -10.64
C ASP A 418 -24.12 5.05 -9.58
N LEU A 419 -22.97 4.54 -10.03
CA LEU A 419 -21.86 4.11 -9.16
C LEU A 419 -20.83 5.23 -9.08
N ILE A 420 -20.60 5.73 -7.87
CA ILE A 420 -19.45 6.60 -7.61
C ILE A 420 -18.23 5.71 -7.47
N GLN A 421 -17.23 5.92 -8.31
CA GLN A 421 -15.94 5.24 -8.21
C GLN A 421 -15.26 5.67 -6.91
N THR A 422 -15.36 4.81 -5.90
CA THR A 422 -14.59 4.98 -4.68
C THR A 422 -13.17 4.46 -4.88
N GLU A 423 -12.25 4.98 -4.08
CA GLU A 423 -10.87 4.48 -4.00
C GLU A 423 -10.80 2.97 -3.78
N ALA A 424 -11.70 2.44 -2.95
CA ALA A 424 -11.81 1.02 -2.69
C ALA A 424 -12.14 0.19 -3.95
N LEU A 425 -13.01 0.69 -4.83
CA LEU A 425 -13.30 0.05 -6.10
C LEU A 425 -12.06 0.05 -7.00
N ARG A 426 -11.34 1.16 -7.05
CA ARG A 426 -10.11 1.26 -7.86
C ARG A 426 -9.06 0.27 -7.37
N GLU A 427 -8.82 0.19 -6.07
CA GLU A 427 -7.84 -0.74 -5.49
C GLU A 427 -8.18 -2.21 -5.74
N LEU A 428 -9.46 -2.58 -5.64
CA LEU A 428 -9.88 -3.96 -5.84
C LEU A 428 -9.92 -4.39 -7.30
N SER A 429 -10.15 -3.46 -8.22
CA SER A 429 -10.18 -3.72 -9.67
C SER A 429 -8.81 -4.01 -10.27
N VAL A 430 -7.71 -3.72 -9.56
CA VAL A 430 -6.35 -4.05 -10.00
C VAL A 430 -6.17 -5.56 -9.99
N HIS A 431 -5.85 -6.18 -11.13
CA HIS A 431 -5.54 -7.60 -11.17
C HIS A 431 -4.33 -7.95 -10.30
N ASN A 432 -4.37 -9.12 -9.64
CA ASN A 432 -3.32 -9.65 -8.75
C ASN A 432 -2.98 -8.78 -7.52
N ASN A 433 -3.91 -7.97 -7.01
CA ASN A 433 -3.69 -7.33 -5.71
C ASN A 433 -3.81 -8.35 -4.55
N SER A 434 -2.99 -8.18 -3.52
CA SER A 434 -2.96 -9.00 -2.30
C SER A 434 -4.08 -8.70 -1.29
N ILE A 435 -5.04 -7.85 -1.63
CA ILE A 435 -6.17 -7.52 -0.75
C ILE A 435 -7.12 -8.71 -0.69
N SER A 436 -7.34 -9.19 0.53
CA SER A 436 -8.22 -10.34 0.82
C SER A 436 -9.35 -9.97 1.76
N TYR A 437 -9.22 -8.89 2.54
CA TYR A 437 -10.23 -8.50 3.53
C TYR A 437 -10.77 -7.11 3.22
N ILE A 438 -12.05 -7.02 2.87
CA ILE A 438 -12.74 -5.77 2.56
C ILE A 438 -13.69 -5.48 3.72
N LEU A 439 -13.26 -4.56 4.59
CA LEU A 439 -13.95 -4.26 5.84
C LEU A 439 -14.82 -3.02 5.67
N GLY A 440 -16.07 -3.09 6.13
CA GLY A 440 -16.92 -1.90 6.19
C GLY A 440 -18.18 -2.14 6.98
N ARG A 441 -18.71 -1.08 7.60
CA ARG A 441 -19.98 -1.14 8.34
C ARG A 441 -21.17 -1.42 7.41
N LYS A 442 -22.36 -1.66 7.98
CA LYS A 442 -23.57 -1.84 7.15
C LYS A 442 -23.85 -0.54 6.39
N GLY A 443 -24.12 -0.64 5.09
CA GLY A 443 -24.39 0.51 4.23
C GLY A 443 -23.18 1.23 3.64
N THR A 444 -21.94 0.72 3.80
CA THR A 444 -20.75 1.29 3.14
C THR A 444 -20.57 0.87 1.67
N GLY A 445 -21.38 -0.07 1.17
CA GLY A 445 -21.37 -0.50 -0.23
C GLY A 445 -20.74 -1.87 -0.53
N LYS A 446 -20.43 -2.71 0.48
CA LYS A 446 -19.81 -4.05 0.30
C LYS A 446 -20.47 -4.93 -0.78
N THR A 447 -21.76 -5.21 -0.65
CA THR A 447 -22.52 -6.05 -1.60
C THR A 447 -22.55 -5.47 -3.01
N ARG A 448 -22.59 -4.13 -3.11
CA ARG A 448 -22.50 -3.44 -4.40
C ARG A 448 -21.12 -3.66 -5.02
N LEU A 449 -20.07 -3.45 -4.24
CA LEU A 449 -18.68 -3.59 -4.66
C LEU A 449 -18.37 -5.02 -5.14
N LEU A 450 -18.84 -6.05 -4.43
CA LEU A 450 -18.70 -7.45 -4.84
C LEU A 450 -19.28 -7.68 -6.24
N ARG A 451 -20.50 -7.21 -6.52
CA ARG A 451 -21.10 -7.41 -7.84
C ARG A 451 -20.36 -6.67 -8.94
N GLU A 452 -19.86 -5.46 -8.67
CA GLU A 452 -19.08 -4.75 -9.68
C GLU A 452 -17.78 -5.49 -10.03
N LEU A 453 -17.12 -6.10 -9.04
CA LEU A 453 -15.97 -6.98 -9.30
C LEU A 453 -16.35 -8.25 -10.07
N SER A 454 -17.52 -8.83 -9.77
CA SER A 454 -18.10 -9.98 -10.50
C SER A 454 -18.34 -9.65 -11.97
N LYS A 455 -19.04 -8.53 -12.24
CA LYS A 455 -19.29 -8.05 -13.60
C LYS A 455 -18.02 -7.69 -14.37
N ALA A 456 -17.02 -7.13 -13.68
CA ALA A 456 -15.74 -6.78 -14.27
C ALA A 456 -14.81 -8.01 -14.49
N GLY A 457 -15.22 -9.22 -14.10
CA GLY A 457 -14.40 -10.42 -14.24
C GLY A 457 -13.18 -10.46 -13.31
N VAL A 458 -13.15 -9.63 -12.27
CA VAL A 458 -12.04 -9.58 -11.30
C VAL A 458 -12.07 -10.78 -10.34
N GLY A 459 -13.26 -11.31 -10.08
CA GLY A 459 -13.47 -12.54 -9.32
C GLY A 459 -14.91 -12.99 -9.43
N GLU A 460 -15.19 -14.23 -9.03
CA GLU A 460 -16.52 -14.83 -9.13
C GLU A 460 -17.14 -15.01 -7.73
N PRO A 461 -18.45 -14.77 -7.55
CA PRO A 461 -19.08 -14.90 -6.24
C PRO A 461 -19.14 -16.36 -5.77
N LEU A 462 -18.68 -16.63 -4.55
CA LEU A 462 -18.82 -17.93 -3.88
C LEU A 462 -20.01 -17.91 -2.93
N LEU A 463 -20.17 -16.83 -2.17
CA LEU A 463 -21.28 -16.57 -1.26
C LEU A 463 -21.72 -15.12 -1.40
N VAL A 464 -23.03 -14.88 -1.45
CA VAL A 464 -23.62 -13.54 -1.62
C VAL A 464 -24.77 -13.30 -0.64
N ASP A 465 -25.01 -12.03 -0.28
CA ASP A 465 -26.16 -11.63 0.52
C ASP A 465 -27.50 -12.03 -0.14
N SER A 466 -28.51 -12.39 0.67
CA SER A 466 -29.87 -12.73 0.21
C SER A 466 -30.50 -11.72 -0.75
N ASN A 467 -30.20 -10.43 -0.60
CA ASN A 467 -30.76 -9.36 -1.41
C ASN A 467 -29.99 -9.15 -2.73
N SER A 468 -28.96 -9.96 -2.99
CA SER A 468 -28.23 -9.92 -4.25
C SER A 468 -29.13 -10.38 -5.40
N LYS A 469 -29.29 -9.52 -6.41
CA LYS A 469 -29.90 -9.85 -7.71
C LYS A 469 -28.95 -10.64 -8.64
N ASP A 470 -27.69 -10.86 -8.24
CA ASP A 470 -26.74 -11.65 -9.03
C ASP A 470 -27.20 -13.12 -9.10
N ASN A 471 -27.01 -13.76 -10.25
CA ASN A 471 -27.31 -15.19 -10.46
C ASN A 471 -26.07 -16.07 -10.21
N LYS A 472 -25.04 -15.49 -9.59
CA LYS A 472 -23.79 -16.13 -9.21
C LYS A 472 -23.61 -16.16 -7.70
N GLY A 473 -22.94 -17.20 -7.21
CA GLY A 473 -22.69 -17.50 -5.80
C GLY A 473 -23.88 -18.11 -5.07
N LEU A 474 -23.60 -18.77 -3.96
CA LEU A 474 -24.62 -19.32 -3.08
C LEU A 474 -25.25 -18.17 -2.27
N LYS A 475 -26.58 -18.13 -2.18
CA LYS A 475 -27.28 -17.07 -1.44
C LYS A 475 -27.23 -17.30 0.06
N SER A 476 -27.19 -16.20 0.81
CA SER A 476 -27.12 -16.22 2.27
C SER A 476 -28.35 -15.58 2.92
N PRO A 477 -29.28 -16.34 3.53
CA PRO A 477 -29.23 -17.80 3.75
C PRO A 477 -29.74 -18.61 2.54
N SER A 478 -29.30 -19.89 2.44
CA SER A 478 -29.88 -20.89 1.53
C SER A 478 -30.16 -22.23 2.24
N PRO A 479 -31.01 -23.10 1.68
CA PRO A 479 -31.25 -24.44 2.22
C PRO A 479 -29.96 -25.28 2.34
N GLU A 480 -29.08 -25.20 1.34
CA GLU A 480 -27.81 -25.93 1.29
C GLU A 480 -26.86 -25.44 2.39
N LEU A 481 -26.75 -24.12 2.57
CA LEU A 481 -25.91 -23.54 3.62
C LEU A 481 -26.40 -23.89 5.03
N THR A 482 -27.73 -23.91 5.21
CA THR A 482 -28.36 -24.32 6.47
C THR A 482 -28.07 -25.79 6.78
N ARG A 483 -28.25 -26.68 5.78
CA ARG A 483 -27.92 -28.11 5.90
C ARG A 483 -26.44 -28.32 6.22
N ALA A 484 -25.55 -27.57 5.57
CA ALA A 484 -24.10 -27.64 5.83
C ALA A 484 -23.74 -27.18 7.24
N ALA A 485 -24.38 -26.11 7.73
CA ALA A 485 -24.16 -25.60 9.08
C ALA A 485 -24.60 -26.61 10.15
N ASP A 486 -25.70 -27.33 9.90
CA ASP A 486 -26.15 -28.39 10.82
C ASP A 486 -25.22 -29.63 10.75
N LEU A 487 -24.80 -30.03 9.55
CA LEU A 487 -23.93 -31.20 9.33
C LEU A 487 -22.53 -31.01 9.93
N TYR A 488 -21.97 -29.81 9.79
CA TYR A 488 -20.60 -29.50 10.18
C TYR A 488 -20.51 -28.65 11.45
N LYS A 489 -21.51 -28.74 12.33
CA LYS A 489 -21.58 -27.94 13.55
C LYS A 489 -20.35 -28.08 14.45
N ASP A 490 -19.80 -29.30 14.54
CA ASP A 490 -18.61 -29.61 15.36
C ASP A 490 -17.29 -29.40 14.60
N THR A 491 -17.34 -29.27 13.27
CA THR A 491 -16.17 -29.02 12.41
C THR A 491 -16.46 -27.92 11.36
N PRO A 492 -16.63 -26.65 11.79
CA PRO A 492 -17.14 -25.58 10.92
C PRO A 492 -16.27 -25.29 9.69
N GLU A 493 -14.96 -25.56 9.76
CA GLU A 493 -14.01 -25.38 8.65
C GLU A 493 -14.35 -26.26 7.44
N LYS A 494 -14.92 -27.45 7.67
CA LYS A 494 -15.28 -28.38 6.59
C LYS A 494 -16.29 -27.76 5.62
N LEU A 495 -17.22 -26.94 6.12
CA LEU A 495 -18.19 -26.24 5.29
C LEU A 495 -17.50 -25.44 4.18
N TRP A 496 -16.48 -24.67 4.53
CA TRP A 496 -15.76 -23.80 3.59
C TRP A 496 -14.94 -24.60 2.56
N TRP A 497 -14.30 -25.69 3.01
CA TRP A 497 -13.57 -26.58 2.11
C TRP A 497 -14.48 -27.29 1.10
N HIS A 498 -15.64 -27.78 1.53
CA HIS A 498 -16.61 -28.40 0.61
C HIS A 498 -17.22 -27.37 -0.36
N LEU A 499 -17.48 -26.14 0.10
CA LEU A 499 -17.98 -25.08 -0.76
C LEU A 499 -16.95 -24.67 -1.83
N LEU A 500 -15.68 -24.55 -1.45
CA LEU A 500 -14.59 -24.28 -2.39
C LEU A 500 -14.43 -25.45 -3.38
N SER A 501 -14.51 -26.69 -2.90
CA SER A 501 -14.41 -27.88 -3.76
C SER A 501 -15.49 -27.90 -4.84
N ALA A 502 -16.73 -27.59 -4.46
CA ALA A 502 -17.85 -27.47 -5.40
C ALA A 502 -17.63 -26.36 -6.43
N ALA A 503 -17.09 -25.21 -6.00
CA ALA A 503 -16.81 -24.09 -6.88
C ALA A 503 -15.69 -24.38 -7.89
N ILE A 504 -14.70 -25.18 -7.52
CA ILE A 504 -13.59 -25.57 -8.41
C ILE A 504 -14.06 -26.54 -9.51
N ASP A 505 -15.02 -27.40 -9.21
CA ASP A 505 -15.64 -28.31 -10.18
C ASP A 505 -16.57 -27.57 -11.13
N ALA A 506 -17.18 -26.47 -10.67
CA ALA A 506 -18.01 -25.61 -11.50
C ALA A 506 -17.12 -24.78 -12.46
N PRO A 507 -17.46 -24.69 -13.75
CA PRO A 507 -16.78 -23.79 -14.69
C PRO A 507 -16.99 -22.31 -14.33
N GLU A 508 -18.18 -21.99 -13.82
CA GLU A 508 -18.53 -20.70 -13.21
C GLU A 508 -19.37 -20.94 -11.96
N THR A 509 -19.35 -20.00 -11.02
CA THR A 509 -20.17 -20.09 -9.80
C THR A 509 -21.63 -19.67 -10.01
N SER A 510 -22.35 -20.22 -10.99
CA SER A 510 -23.80 -19.97 -11.09
C SER A 510 -24.55 -20.52 -9.85
N THR A 511 -25.53 -19.78 -9.33
CA THR A 511 -26.20 -20.10 -8.04
C THR A 511 -26.75 -21.53 -8.01
N ASP A 512 -27.49 -21.93 -9.05
CA ASP A 512 -28.17 -23.24 -9.09
C ASP A 512 -27.16 -24.39 -9.25
N GLU A 513 -26.14 -24.22 -10.10
CA GLU A 513 -25.11 -25.23 -10.33
C GLU A 513 -24.21 -25.40 -9.10
N LEU A 514 -23.79 -24.29 -8.49
CA LEU A 514 -22.99 -24.30 -7.27
C LEU A 514 -23.76 -24.94 -6.11
N GLY A 515 -25.05 -24.64 -5.94
CA GLY A 515 -25.90 -25.27 -4.92
C GLY A 515 -26.03 -26.78 -5.13
N ARG A 516 -26.21 -27.23 -6.38
CA ARG A 516 -26.26 -28.66 -6.74
C ARG A 516 -24.93 -29.36 -6.46
N LEU A 517 -23.81 -28.80 -6.92
CA LEU A 517 -22.47 -29.37 -6.70
C LEU A 517 -22.10 -29.38 -5.22
N PHE A 518 -22.45 -28.31 -4.48
CA PHE A 518 -22.22 -28.24 -3.04
C PHE A 518 -23.02 -29.31 -2.28
N SER A 519 -24.26 -29.56 -2.70
CA SER A 519 -25.07 -30.66 -2.14
C SER A 519 -24.45 -32.04 -2.39
N GLN A 520 -23.94 -32.28 -3.59
CA GLN A 520 -23.23 -33.52 -3.93
C GLN A 520 -21.93 -33.67 -3.15
N GLU A 521 -21.19 -32.58 -2.97
CA GLU A 521 -19.95 -32.52 -2.21
C GLU A 521 -20.15 -32.86 -0.72
N MET A 522 -21.28 -32.47 -0.13
CA MET A 522 -21.64 -32.83 1.26
C MET A 522 -21.97 -34.32 1.44
N GLU A 523 -22.30 -35.04 0.36
CA GLU A 523 -22.64 -36.47 0.39
C GLU A 523 -21.43 -37.37 0.17
N GLN A 524 -20.29 -36.81 -0.26
CA GLN A 524 -19.06 -37.56 -0.42
C GLN A 524 -18.43 -37.89 0.94
N PRO A 525 -17.78 -39.06 1.07
CA PRO A 525 -17.06 -39.41 2.29
C PRO A 525 -16.00 -38.34 2.57
N THR A 526 -15.92 -37.92 3.83
CA THR A 526 -15.00 -36.87 4.25
C THR A 526 -13.58 -37.39 4.11
N SER A 527 -12.80 -36.84 3.16
CA SER A 527 -11.35 -37.03 3.14
C SER A 527 -10.76 -36.50 4.45
N ASP A 528 -9.79 -37.21 5.01
CA ASP A 528 -9.05 -36.74 6.19
C ASP A 528 -8.18 -35.50 5.85
N ASP A 529 -7.82 -35.30 4.58
CA ASP A 529 -7.06 -34.13 4.10
C ASP A 529 -7.85 -33.33 3.04
N PRO A 530 -8.44 -32.17 3.40
CA PRO A 530 -9.15 -31.32 2.45
C PRO A 530 -8.22 -30.57 1.49
N ILE A 531 -6.95 -30.34 1.85
CA ILE A 531 -5.99 -29.59 1.03
C ILE A 531 -5.58 -30.43 -0.18
N LEU A 532 -5.18 -31.69 0.05
CA LEU A 532 -4.75 -32.59 -1.02
C LEU A 532 -5.84 -32.74 -2.10
N ARG A 533 -7.09 -32.90 -1.67
CA ARG A 533 -8.25 -33.01 -2.55
C ARG A 533 -8.47 -31.78 -3.43
N ILE A 534 -8.22 -30.58 -2.89
CA ILE A 534 -8.32 -29.34 -3.65
C ILE A 534 -7.16 -29.23 -4.65
N LEU A 535 -5.95 -29.63 -4.24
CA LEU A 535 -4.76 -29.64 -5.11
C LEU A 535 -4.96 -30.53 -6.34
N GLU A 536 -5.50 -31.74 -6.17
CA GLU A 536 -5.83 -32.67 -7.26
C GLU A 536 -6.84 -32.06 -8.26
N LYS A 537 -7.77 -31.21 -7.78
CA LYS A 537 -8.79 -30.58 -8.63
C LYS A 537 -8.33 -29.32 -9.36
N ILE A 538 -7.24 -28.68 -8.92
CA ILE A 538 -6.75 -27.40 -9.47
C ILE A 538 -5.49 -27.52 -10.32
N GLU A 539 -4.81 -28.67 -10.28
CA GLU A 539 -3.61 -28.89 -11.08
C GLU A 539 -3.90 -28.65 -12.58
N GLY A 540 -3.10 -27.80 -13.22
CA GLY A 540 -3.28 -27.41 -14.62
C GLY A 540 -4.39 -26.38 -14.91
N LYS A 541 -5.13 -25.90 -13.90
CA LYS A 541 -6.16 -24.85 -14.07
C LYS A 541 -5.56 -23.44 -13.94
N SER A 542 -6.27 -22.43 -14.47
CA SER A 542 -5.93 -21.02 -14.29
C SER A 542 -6.24 -20.54 -12.87
N LYS A 543 -5.57 -19.47 -12.42
CA LYS A 543 -5.84 -18.84 -11.13
C LYS A 543 -7.26 -18.26 -11.10
N ARG A 544 -8.03 -18.59 -10.06
CA ARG A 544 -9.41 -18.11 -9.82
C ARG A 544 -9.47 -17.26 -8.56
N THR A 545 -10.27 -16.21 -8.60
CA THR A 545 -10.53 -15.32 -7.45
C THR A 545 -11.97 -15.48 -7.02
N PHE A 546 -12.23 -15.87 -5.77
CA PHE A 546 -13.57 -16.06 -5.23
C PHE A 546 -13.96 -14.92 -4.29
N LEU A 547 -15.18 -14.42 -4.43
CA LEU A 547 -15.74 -13.30 -3.66
C LEU A 547 -16.75 -13.82 -2.63
N ILE A 548 -16.63 -13.39 -1.37
CA ILE A 548 -17.50 -13.84 -0.26
C ILE A 548 -18.14 -12.62 0.40
N ASP A 549 -19.48 -12.55 0.43
CA ASP A 549 -20.27 -11.55 1.18
C ASP A 549 -21.46 -12.22 1.88
N GLY A 550 -22.15 -11.49 2.76
CA GLY A 550 -23.41 -11.94 3.33
C GLY A 550 -23.29 -12.90 4.51
N LEU A 551 -22.14 -13.01 5.17
CA LEU A 551 -21.97 -13.84 6.38
C LEU A 551 -22.94 -13.47 7.52
N GLU A 552 -23.39 -12.22 7.51
CA GLU A 552 -24.27 -11.58 8.49
C GLU A 552 -25.66 -12.22 8.56
N THR A 553 -26.08 -12.84 7.45
CA THR A 553 -27.37 -13.52 7.27
C THR A 553 -27.22 -15.02 7.04
N ALA A 554 -25.97 -15.53 7.00
CA ALA A 554 -25.64 -16.91 6.63
C ALA A 554 -26.00 -17.91 7.72
N PHE A 555 -25.79 -17.51 8.96
CA PHE A 555 -25.88 -18.40 10.12
C PHE A 555 -26.77 -17.78 11.20
N ASN A 556 -27.30 -18.65 12.07
CA ASN A 556 -27.96 -18.19 13.28
C ASN A 556 -26.98 -17.36 14.13
N ALA A 557 -27.48 -16.34 14.83
CA ALA A 557 -26.69 -15.45 15.68
C ALA A 557 -25.80 -16.18 16.70
N LYS A 558 -26.19 -17.38 17.15
CA LYS A 558 -25.37 -18.22 18.05
C LYS A 558 -24.14 -18.86 17.37
N LEU A 559 -24.20 -19.06 16.05
CA LEU A 559 -23.17 -19.77 15.28
C LEU A 559 -22.34 -18.84 14.38
N ILE A 560 -22.79 -17.61 14.13
CA ILE A 560 -22.14 -16.67 13.21
C ILE A 560 -20.65 -16.47 13.52
N PHE A 561 -20.29 -16.32 14.81
CA PHE A 561 -18.90 -16.12 15.20
C PHE A 561 -18.06 -17.37 14.97
N THR A 562 -18.58 -18.55 15.31
CA THR A 562 -17.91 -19.84 15.10
C THR A 562 -17.58 -20.08 13.62
N TYR A 563 -18.54 -19.83 12.72
CA TYR A 563 -18.31 -19.99 11.28
C TYR A 563 -17.46 -18.88 10.67
N THR A 564 -17.56 -17.66 11.19
CA THR A 564 -16.69 -16.55 10.78
C THR A 564 -15.24 -16.85 11.15
N GLU A 565 -14.97 -17.30 12.38
CA GLU A 565 -13.65 -17.73 12.83
C GLU A 565 -13.09 -18.85 11.94
N ALA A 566 -13.90 -19.88 11.67
CA ALA A 566 -13.50 -20.96 10.78
C ALA A 566 -13.21 -20.48 9.35
N LEU A 567 -13.93 -19.47 8.85
CA LEU A 567 -13.65 -18.85 7.56
C LEU A 567 -12.29 -18.13 7.56
N PHE A 568 -11.98 -17.39 8.63
CA PHE A 568 -10.67 -16.71 8.74
C PHE A 568 -9.51 -17.71 8.74
N ARG A 569 -9.65 -18.84 9.45
CA ARG A 569 -8.66 -19.92 9.44
C ARG A 569 -8.54 -20.56 8.06
N PHE A 570 -9.67 -20.86 7.42
CA PHE A 570 -9.72 -21.39 6.06
C PHE A 570 -9.02 -20.47 5.04
N ILE A 571 -9.34 -19.17 5.03
CA ILE A 571 -8.70 -18.19 4.15
C ILE A 571 -7.20 -18.14 4.45
N GLN A 572 -6.81 -18.08 5.73
CA GLN A 572 -5.40 -18.07 6.12
C GLN A 572 -4.65 -19.27 5.55
N THR A 573 -5.20 -20.49 5.68
CA THR A 573 -4.59 -21.71 5.15
C THR A 573 -4.40 -21.65 3.63
N VAL A 574 -5.43 -21.20 2.89
CA VAL A 574 -5.34 -21.03 1.43
C VAL A 574 -4.28 -20.01 1.04
N GLU A 575 -4.15 -18.93 1.82
CA GLU A 575 -3.17 -17.86 1.55
C GLU A 575 -1.72 -18.26 1.89
N THR A 576 -1.51 -19.07 2.93
CA THR A 576 -0.16 -19.47 3.38
C THR A 576 0.37 -20.65 2.59
N ASP A 577 -0.48 -21.57 2.12
CA ASP A 577 -0.03 -22.69 1.29
C ASP A 577 0.26 -22.19 -0.14
N SER A 578 1.54 -22.21 -0.53
CA SER A 578 2.01 -21.75 -1.86
C SER A 578 1.42 -22.55 -3.01
N ARG A 579 1.03 -23.82 -2.77
CA ARG A 579 0.41 -24.69 -3.77
C ARG A 579 -1.04 -24.29 -4.01
N LEU A 580 -1.74 -23.78 -3.00
CA LEU A 580 -3.11 -23.27 -3.12
C LEU A 580 -3.14 -21.81 -3.62
N SER A 581 -2.37 -20.92 -3.01
CA SER A 581 -2.37 -19.48 -3.32
C SER A 581 -1.92 -19.14 -4.75
N LYS A 582 -1.17 -20.05 -5.39
CA LYS A 582 -0.85 -19.99 -6.82
C LYS A 582 -2.11 -20.01 -7.71
N TYR A 583 -3.13 -20.77 -7.32
CA TYR A 583 -4.34 -21.01 -8.12
C TYR A 583 -5.61 -20.40 -7.54
N ILE A 584 -5.62 -20.04 -6.25
CA ILE A 584 -6.82 -19.61 -5.55
C ILE A 584 -6.52 -18.29 -4.83
N HIS A 585 -7.39 -17.29 -5.05
CA HIS A 585 -7.42 -16.07 -4.25
C HIS A 585 -8.81 -15.86 -3.66
N LEU A 586 -8.89 -15.39 -2.41
CA LEU A 586 -10.15 -15.19 -1.70
C LEU A 586 -10.30 -13.73 -1.28
N LYS A 587 -11.44 -13.11 -1.62
CA LYS A 587 -11.80 -11.76 -1.21
C LYS A 587 -13.05 -11.79 -0.35
N LEU A 588 -12.87 -11.53 0.94
CA LEU A 588 -13.91 -11.52 1.95
C LEU A 588 -14.41 -10.10 2.22
N PHE A 589 -15.68 -9.85 1.94
CA PHE A 589 -16.42 -8.65 2.30
C PHE A 589 -17.09 -8.89 3.65
N ILE A 590 -16.63 -8.18 4.69
CA ILE A 590 -17.11 -8.41 6.05
C ILE A 590 -17.36 -7.12 6.82
N ARG A 591 -18.32 -7.19 7.72
CA ARG A 591 -18.62 -6.16 8.70
C ARG A 591 -17.50 -6.00 9.72
N SER A 592 -17.04 -4.76 9.90
CA SER A 592 -15.91 -4.44 10.79
C SER A 592 -16.15 -4.83 12.26
N ASP A 593 -17.42 -4.95 12.68
CA ASP A 593 -17.80 -5.38 14.03
C ASP A 593 -17.72 -6.90 14.25
N LEU A 594 -17.93 -7.71 13.20
CA LEU A 594 -17.80 -9.18 13.29
C LEU A 594 -16.34 -9.62 13.47
N VAL A 595 -15.41 -8.83 12.94
CA VAL A 595 -13.95 -9.06 13.03
C VAL A 595 -13.44 -8.87 14.46
N GLY A 596 -13.91 -7.84 15.18
CA GLY A 596 -13.40 -7.47 16.50
C GLY A 596 -13.78 -8.41 17.65
N ARG A 597 -14.66 -9.40 17.42
CA ARG A 597 -15.10 -10.39 18.43
C ARG A 597 -14.63 -11.81 18.11
N GLY A 598 -14.15 -12.06 16.88
CA GLY A 598 -14.08 -13.40 16.30
C GLY A 598 -12.70 -14.09 16.30
N PHE A 599 -11.60 -13.41 16.61
CA PHE A 599 -10.27 -14.06 16.51
C PHE A 599 -9.17 -13.33 17.31
N GLN A 600 -8.32 -14.09 18.00
CA GLN A 600 -7.08 -13.56 18.59
C GLN A 600 -6.02 -13.38 17.48
N ASN A 601 -5.21 -12.32 17.52
CA ASN A 601 -4.19 -11.98 16.51
C ASN A 601 -4.69 -11.59 15.11
N ILE A 602 -5.98 -11.23 14.96
CA ILE A 602 -6.55 -10.82 13.66
C ILE A 602 -5.82 -9.63 13.02
N GLU A 603 -5.24 -8.73 13.84
CA GLU A 603 -4.48 -7.57 13.36
C GLU A 603 -3.28 -7.97 12.51
N GLN A 604 -2.56 -9.04 12.88
CA GLN A 604 -1.43 -9.56 12.09
C GLN A 604 -1.90 -10.16 10.75
N GLN A 605 -3.07 -10.81 10.75
CA GLN A 605 -3.67 -11.38 9.54
C GLN A 605 -4.18 -10.31 8.58
N LEU A 606 -4.73 -9.21 9.09
CA LEU A 606 -5.28 -8.10 8.30
C LEU A 606 -4.19 -7.17 7.74
N HIS A 607 -3.06 -7.02 8.44
CA HIS A 607 -2.00 -6.09 8.06
C HIS A 607 -1.54 -6.27 6.61
N GLY A 608 -1.64 -5.20 5.81
CA GLY A 608 -1.24 -5.15 4.40
C GLY A 608 -2.20 -5.86 3.41
N LYS A 609 -3.30 -6.45 3.90
CA LYS A 609 -4.31 -7.18 3.10
C LYS A 609 -5.74 -6.68 3.29
N SER A 610 -5.93 -5.73 4.19
CA SER A 610 -7.22 -5.15 4.50
C SER A 610 -7.44 -3.84 3.77
N LEU A 611 -8.64 -3.69 3.21
CA LEU A 611 -9.15 -2.46 2.66
C LEU A 611 -10.38 -2.02 3.45
N TYR A 612 -10.35 -0.82 4.02
CA TYR A 612 -11.46 -0.28 4.80
C TYR A 612 -12.34 0.64 3.94
N LEU A 613 -13.58 0.23 3.72
CA LEU A 613 -14.57 1.03 2.98
C LEU A 613 -14.98 2.25 3.81
N SER A 614 -14.78 3.42 3.23
CA SER A 614 -15.12 4.70 3.86
C SER A 614 -15.59 5.73 2.83
N TRP A 615 -16.41 6.67 3.29
CA TRP A 615 -16.92 7.78 2.48
C TRP A 615 -16.53 9.09 3.16
N ASP A 616 -15.81 9.93 2.42
CA ASP A 616 -15.43 11.30 2.81
C ASP A 616 -16.44 12.32 2.26
N THR A 617 -16.27 13.61 2.61
CA THR A 617 -17.19 14.69 2.19
C THR A 617 -17.28 14.81 0.66
N GLN A 618 -16.17 14.66 -0.06
CA GLN A 618 -16.17 14.82 -1.52
C GLN A 618 -16.99 13.70 -2.17
N LYS A 619 -16.68 12.43 -1.86
CA LYS A 619 -17.35 11.26 -2.44
C LYS A 619 -18.83 11.24 -2.08
N ILE A 620 -19.21 11.63 -0.86
CA ILE A 620 -20.63 11.65 -0.47
C ILE A 620 -21.39 12.78 -1.18
N PHE A 621 -20.79 13.95 -1.43
CA PHE A 621 -21.46 15.02 -2.17
C PHE A 621 -21.64 14.67 -3.65
N ASN A 622 -20.64 14.06 -4.27
CA ASN A 622 -20.77 13.47 -5.60
C ASN A 622 -21.90 12.43 -5.63
N PHE A 623 -21.99 11.56 -4.62
CA PHE A 623 -23.10 10.61 -4.48
C PHE A 623 -24.47 11.32 -4.39
N ILE A 624 -24.60 12.37 -3.57
CA ILE A 624 -25.87 13.12 -3.44
C ILE A 624 -26.33 13.69 -4.78
N LEU A 625 -25.44 14.36 -5.51
CA LEU A 625 -25.75 14.94 -6.83
C LEU A 625 -26.20 13.86 -7.81
N SER A 626 -25.48 12.75 -7.83
CA SER A 626 -25.82 11.58 -8.64
C SER A 626 -27.18 10.96 -8.29
N ARG A 627 -27.61 11.01 -7.02
CA ARG A 627 -28.97 10.57 -6.64
C ARG A 627 -30.05 11.58 -7.01
N ILE A 628 -29.77 12.88 -6.85
CA ILE A 628 -30.69 13.95 -7.23
C ILE A 628 -31.09 13.84 -8.71
N SER A 629 -30.13 13.57 -9.61
CA SER A 629 -30.44 13.41 -11.05
C SER A 629 -31.26 12.17 -11.40
N ARG A 630 -31.45 11.23 -10.46
CA ARG A 630 -32.22 10.00 -10.68
C ARG A 630 -33.65 10.08 -10.13
N ILE A 631 -33.91 10.92 -9.15
CA ILE A 631 -35.23 11.02 -8.51
C ILE A 631 -36.13 11.96 -9.33
N GLN A 632 -37.27 11.45 -9.78
CA GLN A 632 -38.20 12.14 -10.69
C GLN A 632 -38.64 13.52 -10.18
N TRP A 633 -38.96 13.64 -8.89
CA TRP A 633 -39.37 14.91 -8.28
C TRP A 633 -38.32 16.03 -8.45
N TYR A 634 -37.03 15.72 -8.30
CA TYR A 634 -35.98 16.72 -8.48
C TYR A 634 -35.83 17.15 -9.94
N LYS A 635 -36.05 16.24 -10.89
CA LYS A 635 -36.05 16.56 -12.33
C LYS A 635 -37.14 17.55 -12.70
N GLU A 636 -38.31 17.40 -12.10
CA GLU A 636 -39.46 18.27 -12.36
C GLU A 636 -39.32 19.64 -11.67
N GLN A 637 -38.79 19.67 -10.44
CA GLN A 637 -38.71 20.89 -9.63
C GLN A 637 -37.44 21.72 -9.87
N PHE A 638 -36.32 21.10 -10.28
CA PHE A 638 -35.02 21.76 -10.43
C PHE A 638 -34.33 21.40 -11.76
N PRO A 639 -34.94 21.67 -12.92
CA PRO A 639 -34.41 21.26 -14.22
C PRO A 639 -33.01 21.83 -14.52
N SER A 640 -32.75 23.10 -14.15
CA SER A 640 -31.43 23.70 -14.35
C SER A 640 -30.32 23.00 -13.57
N LEU A 641 -30.59 22.59 -12.32
CA LEU A 641 -29.64 21.80 -11.53
C LEU A 641 -29.35 20.46 -12.20
N ILE A 642 -30.35 19.82 -12.81
CA ILE A 642 -30.14 18.55 -13.50
C ILE A 642 -29.24 18.73 -14.73
N GLU A 643 -29.43 19.80 -15.51
CA GLU A 643 -28.55 20.13 -16.63
C GLU A 643 -27.09 20.27 -16.18
N ASP A 644 -26.82 21.05 -15.12
CA ASP A 644 -25.45 21.22 -14.62
C ASP A 644 -24.86 19.90 -14.07
N ILE A 645 -25.67 19.05 -13.44
CA ILE A 645 -25.23 17.72 -12.96
C ILE A 645 -24.87 16.83 -14.15
N GLU A 646 -25.65 16.87 -15.24
CA GLU A 646 -25.38 16.07 -16.43
C GLU A 646 -24.12 16.58 -17.18
N GLU A 647 -23.86 17.89 -17.20
CA GLU A 647 -22.61 18.47 -17.72
C GLU A 647 -21.37 17.96 -16.96
N ASN A 648 -21.48 17.86 -15.63
CA ASN A 648 -20.39 17.40 -14.76
C ASN A 648 -20.45 15.88 -14.48
N ARG A 649 -21.27 15.13 -15.22
CA ARG A 649 -21.59 13.73 -14.90
C ARG A 649 -20.37 12.83 -14.85
N ALA A 650 -19.40 13.02 -15.75
CA ALA A 650 -18.19 12.21 -15.79
C ALA A 650 -17.39 12.32 -14.49
N ASP A 651 -17.15 13.54 -14.02
CA ASP A 651 -16.43 13.80 -12.77
C ASP A 651 -17.23 13.38 -11.54
N ILE A 652 -18.55 13.54 -11.58
CA ILE A 652 -19.43 13.07 -10.52
C ILE A 652 -19.33 11.54 -10.34
N LEU A 653 -19.39 10.78 -11.44
CA LEU A 653 -19.27 9.32 -11.40
C LEU A 653 -17.87 8.86 -10.99
N LYS A 654 -16.82 9.62 -11.35
CA LYS A 654 -15.46 9.38 -10.88
C LYS A 654 -15.24 9.76 -9.42
N GLY A 655 -16.20 10.45 -8.79
CA GLY A 655 -16.05 11.01 -7.44
C GLY A 655 -14.98 12.09 -7.37
N SER A 656 -14.61 12.70 -8.50
CA SER A 656 -13.52 13.68 -8.64
C SER A 656 -14.00 15.13 -8.57
N LEU A 657 -15.31 15.39 -8.70
CA LEU A 657 -15.82 16.78 -8.63
C LEU A 657 -15.45 17.38 -7.26
N PRO A 658 -14.79 18.55 -7.22
CA PRO A 658 -14.38 19.20 -5.97
C PRO A 658 -15.55 19.50 -5.03
N THR A 659 -15.28 19.51 -3.72
CA THR A 659 -16.33 19.72 -2.71
C THR A 659 -17.00 21.10 -2.87
N GLU A 660 -16.23 22.12 -3.22
CA GLU A 660 -16.68 23.49 -3.45
C GLU A 660 -17.67 23.56 -4.61
N GLU A 661 -17.39 22.86 -5.71
CA GLU A 661 -18.26 22.80 -6.88
C GLU A 661 -19.54 22.01 -6.57
N CYS A 662 -19.43 20.90 -5.84
CA CYS A 662 -20.60 20.19 -5.37
C CYS A 662 -21.49 21.06 -4.47
N GLU A 663 -20.91 21.86 -3.58
CA GLU A 663 -21.66 22.79 -2.73
C GLU A 663 -22.44 23.81 -3.56
N VAL A 664 -21.83 24.38 -4.60
CA VAL A 664 -22.49 25.34 -5.52
C VAL A 664 -23.72 24.70 -6.17
N LEU A 665 -23.59 23.47 -6.68
CA LEU A 665 -24.71 22.73 -7.28
C LEU A 665 -25.80 22.42 -6.24
N LEU A 666 -25.45 21.93 -5.06
CA LEU A 666 -26.42 21.65 -4.00
C LEU A 666 -27.18 22.92 -3.57
N MET A 667 -26.52 24.08 -3.52
CA MET A 667 -27.19 25.34 -3.19
C MET A 667 -28.18 25.82 -4.28
N LYS A 668 -28.23 25.20 -5.47
CA LYS A 668 -29.29 25.45 -6.46
C LYS A 668 -30.65 24.89 -6.02
N ALA A 669 -30.70 23.78 -5.30
CA ALA A 669 -31.95 23.22 -4.76
C ALA A 669 -32.17 23.52 -3.27
N PHE A 670 -31.12 23.50 -2.46
CA PHE A 670 -31.20 23.72 -1.02
C PHE A 670 -31.11 25.22 -0.66
N PRO A 671 -31.77 25.68 0.42
CA PRO A 671 -31.63 27.07 0.90
C PRO A 671 -30.21 27.32 1.42
N GLU A 672 -29.69 28.55 1.38
CA GLU A 672 -28.32 28.86 1.84
C GLU A 672 -28.14 28.74 3.37
N LYS A 673 -29.18 29.12 4.13
CA LYS A 673 -29.19 29.13 5.60
C LYS A 673 -30.45 28.48 6.16
N ILE A 674 -30.28 27.72 7.24
CA ILE A 674 -31.35 27.05 7.98
C ILE A 674 -31.68 27.84 9.25
N ARG A 675 -32.92 28.36 9.35
CA ARG A 675 -33.35 29.38 10.33
C ARG A 675 -33.26 28.96 11.80
N ARG A 676 -33.38 27.66 12.13
CA ARG A 676 -33.45 27.19 13.53
C ARG A 676 -32.17 27.47 14.34
N ASN A 677 -31.02 27.73 13.68
CA ASN A 677 -29.73 28.08 14.31
C ASN A 677 -28.87 29.07 13.50
N ASN A 678 -29.42 29.71 12.45
CA ASN A 678 -28.66 30.52 11.48
C ASN A 678 -27.45 29.78 10.87
N LEU A 679 -27.59 28.45 10.73
CA LEU A 679 -26.54 27.55 10.27
C LEU A 679 -26.53 27.52 8.74
N ALA A 680 -25.34 27.61 8.12
CA ALA A 680 -25.21 27.42 6.68
C ALA A 680 -25.56 25.97 6.31
N THR A 681 -26.33 25.79 5.23
CA THR A 681 -26.78 24.45 4.81
C THR A 681 -25.62 23.53 4.45
N LYS A 682 -24.54 24.06 3.86
CA LYS A 682 -23.29 23.32 3.66
C LYS A 682 -22.75 22.74 4.98
N THR A 683 -22.77 23.54 6.05
CA THR A 683 -22.34 23.08 7.37
C THR A 683 -23.30 22.04 7.93
N PHE A 684 -24.61 22.18 7.69
CA PHE A 684 -25.59 21.17 8.07
C PHE A 684 -25.32 19.82 7.40
N LEU A 685 -25.21 19.80 6.07
CA LEU A 685 -24.97 18.57 5.29
C LEU A 685 -23.63 17.89 5.66
N LYS A 686 -22.57 18.67 5.90
CA LYS A 686 -21.28 18.12 6.39
C LYS A 686 -21.37 17.59 7.81
N THR A 687 -22.00 18.31 8.74
CA THR A 687 -21.81 18.03 10.17
C THR A 687 -22.92 17.23 10.86
N TYR A 688 -24.14 17.25 10.34
CA TYR A 688 -25.29 16.55 10.96
C TYR A 688 -25.47 15.13 10.42
N PHE A 689 -24.78 14.79 9.33
CA PHE A 689 -24.74 13.44 8.75
C PHE A 689 -23.43 12.70 9.02
N ALA A 690 -22.42 13.39 9.54
CA ALA A 690 -21.14 12.78 9.85
C ALA A 690 -21.21 11.87 11.08
N ASP A 691 -20.51 10.74 10.98
CA ASP A 691 -20.18 9.86 12.08
C ASP A 691 -18.97 10.41 12.84
N SER A 692 -19.06 10.39 14.17
CA SER A 692 -18.02 10.87 15.11
C SER A 692 -17.08 9.76 15.58
N ALA A 693 -17.23 8.51 15.16
CA ALA A 693 -16.44 7.35 15.63
C ALA A 693 -14.98 7.28 15.11
N SER A 694 -14.37 8.38 14.66
CA SER A 694 -13.13 8.36 13.85
C SER A 694 -11.81 8.40 14.65
N ASP A 695 -11.63 7.45 15.58
CA ASP A 695 -10.33 7.12 16.19
C ASP A 695 -9.81 5.74 15.68
N ARG A 696 -9.92 5.45 14.38
CA ARG A 696 -9.21 4.31 13.77
C ARG A 696 -7.97 4.81 13.01
N PRO A 697 -6.75 4.38 13.36
CA PRO A 697 -5.50 5.04 12.99
C PRO A 697 -5.00 4.84 11.54
N GLU A 698 -5.73 4.14 10.66
CA GLU A 698 -5.12 3.59 9.43
C GLU A 698 -5.68 4.12 8.09
N ILE A 699 -6.62 5.06 8.08
CA ILE A 699 -7.24 5.52 6.82
C ILE A 699 -6.93 6.99 6.58
N SER A 700 -5.95 7.23 5.70
CA SER A 700 -5.47 8.53 5.21
C SER A 700 -6.50 9.26 4.34
N THR A 701 -7.53 9.83 4.95
CA THR A 701 -8.33 10.87 4.27
C THR A 701 -8.13 12.22 4.97
N SER A 702 -7.99 13.28 4.17
CA SER A 702 -7.88 14.68 4.64
C SER A 702 -9.07 15.12 5.52
N ASP A 703 -10.19 14.41 5.41
CA ASP A 703 -11.42 14.62 6.19
C ASP A 703 -11.56 13.59 7.32
N LYS A 704 -11.73 14.08 8.56
CA LYS A 704 -12.01 13.25 9.75
C LYS A 704 -13.47 12.78 9.82
N LEU A 705 -14.35 13.35 8.99
CA LEU A 705 -15.77 13.03 8.96
C LEU A 705 -16.03 11.82 8.04
N ARG A 706 -16.83 10.87 8.53
CA ARG A 706 -17.24 9.68 7.78
C ARG A 706 -18.74 9.70 7.54
N TYR A 707 -19.17 9.26 6.36
CA TYR A 707 -20.57 9.31 5.97
C TYR A 707 -21.11 7.94 5.55
N TYR A 708 -22.44 7.83 5.53
CA TYR A 708 -23.15 6.63 5.09
C TYR A 708 -24.10 6.99 3.94
N PRO A 709 -23.84 6.54 2.70
CA PRO A 709 -24.68 6.83 1.53
C PRO A 709 -26.17 6.60 1.75
N ARG A 710 -26.53 5.48 2.42
CA ARG A 710 -27.93 5.14 2.74
C ARG A 710 -28.69 6.21 3.51
N VAL A 711 -28.02 6.96 4.39
CA VAL A 711 -28.67 8.01 5.20
C VAL A 711 -29.04 9.19 4.30
N PHE A 712 -28.16 9.55 3.38
CA PHE A 712 -28.44 10.59 2.39
C PHE A 712 -29.47 10.14 1.37
N ASP A 713 -29.46 8.87 0.97
CA ASP A 713 -30.45 8.34 0.03
C ASP A 713 -31.87 8.41 0.61
N LYS A 714 -32.07 7.91 1.83
CA LYS A 714 -33.36 8.04 2.53
C LYS A 714 -33.75 9.50 2.74
N PHE A 715 -32.80 10.36 3.11
CA PHE A 715 -33.04 11.79 3.26
C PHE A 715 -33.58 12.43 1.97
N LEU A 716 -32.97 12.14 0.82
CA LEU A 716 -33.42 12.66 -0.49
C LEU A 716 -34.79 12.10 -0.89
N GLN A 717 -35.05 10.81 -0.60
CA GLN A 717 -36.34 10.16 -0.87
C GLN A 717 -37.48 10.79 -0.06
N VAL A 718 -37.27 11.04 1.25
CA VAL A 718 -38.29 11.66 2.11
C VAL A 718 -38.58 13.11 1.68
N ILE A 719 -37.59 13.83 1.14
CA ILE A 719 -37.83 15.15 0.56
C ILE A 719 -38.72 15.04 -0.69
N ALA A 720 -38.42 14.08 -1.58
CA ALA A 720 -39.14 13.90 -2.83
C ALA A 720 -40.57 13.39 -2.64
N ASP A 721 -40.79 12.51 -1.67
CA ASP A 721 -42.08 11.89 -1.35
C ASP A 721 -42.25 11.73 0.18
N PRO A 722 -42.70 12.79 0.88
CA PRO A 722 -42.87 12.75 2.33
C PRO A 722 -44.10 11.92 2.73
N GLN A 723 -43.88 10.72 3.28
CA GLN A 723 -44.96 9.83 3.70
C GLN A 723 -45.39 10.09 5.16
N PRO A 724 -46.66 9.83 5.54
CA PRO A 724 -47.18 10.07 6.90
C PRO A 724 -46.44 9.31 8.02
N THR A 725 -45.74 8.22 7.68
CA THR A 725 -44.95 7.40 8.62
C THR A 725 -43.57 7.98 8.93
N ASP A 726 -43.09 8.95 8.13
CA ASP A 726 -41.79 9.61 8.30
C ASP A 726 -41.92 10.77 9.31
N VAL A 727 -42.03 10.44 10.59
CA VAL A 727 -41.91 11.37 11.72
C VAL A 727 -42.73 12.67 11.60
N GLY A 728 -44.03 12.58 11.92
CA GLY A 728 -44.94 13.73 11.95
C GLY A 728 -45.42 14.09 10.54
N SER A 729 -46.74 14.25 10.38
CA SER A 729 -47.32 14.59 9.08
C SER A 729 -46.77 15.95 8.62
N PHE A 730 -45.95 15.96 7.57
CA PHE A 730 -45.60 17.21 6.91
C PHE A 730 -46.87 17.79 6.25
N GLN A 731 -47.30 18.97 6.70
CA GLN A 731 -48.54 19.62 6.23
C GLN A 731 -48.26 20.86 5.35
N GLY A 732 -47.03 21.03 4.85
CA GLY A 732 -46.61 22.19 4.05
C GLY A 732 -46.30 21.87 2.58
N SER A 733 -45.97 22.89 1.79
CA SER A 733 -45.40 22.71 0.44
C SER A 733 -43.95 22.21 0.54
N GLN A 734 -43.55 21.27 -0.33
CA GLN A 734 -42.19 20.74 -0.38
C GLN A 734 -41.15 21.82 -0.78
N THR A 735 -41.59 22.89 -1.45
CA THR A 735 -40.78 24.05 -1.84
C THR A 735 -41.26 25.34 -1.14
N GLU A 736 -40.33 26.25 -0.82
CA GLU A 736 -40.69 27.58 -0.30
C GLU A 736 -41.26 28.46 -1.43
N GLU A 737 -42.47 29.01 -1.21
CA GLU A 737 -43.12 29.92 -2.17
C GLU A 737 -42.23 31.12 -2.52
N GLY A 738 -42.05 31.36 -3.82
CA GLY A 738 -41.31 32.51 -4.36
C GLY A 738 -39.78 32.40 -4.42
N LYS A 739 -39.18 31.30 -3.92
CA LYS A 739 -37.70 31.12 -3.91
C LYS A 739 -37.18 29.92 -4.68
N GLY A 740 -38.04 28.98 -5.07
CA GLY A 740 -37.63 27.78 -5.79
C GLY A 740 -36.57 26.98 -5.04
N LYS A 741 -36.70 26.85 -3.70
CA LYS A 741 -35.81 26.07 -2.82
C LYS A 741 -36.61 25.08 -2.00
N ILE A 742 -35.96 24.00 -1.57
CA ILE A 742 -36.57 23.00 -0.68
C ILE A 742 -36.96 23.65 0.66
N SER A 743 -38.15 23.31 1.15
CA SER A 743 -38.68 23.77 2.44
C SER A 743 -37.74 23.43 3.60
N GLN A 744 -37.37 24.44 4.40
CA GLN A 744 -36.50 24.24 5.56
C GLN A 744 -37.10 23.28 6.60
N SER A 745 -38.42 23.30 6.76
CA SER A 745 -39.12 22.39 7.67
C SER A 745 -39.05 20.93 7.20
N LEU A 746 -39.14 20.70 5.90
CA LEU A 746 -39.01 19.38 5.29
C LEU A 746 -37.59 18.82 5.43
N ILE A 747 -36.54 19.64 5.30
CA ILE A 747 -35.15 19.22 5.50
C ILE A 747 -34.94 18.61 6.90
N PHE A 748 -35.53 19.18 7.95
CA PHE A 748 -35.40 18.62 9.29
C PHE A 748 -36.18 17.32 9.48
N ILE A 749 -37.39 17.23 8.93
CA ILE A 749 -38.21 16.01 8.99
C ILE A 749 -37.49 14.87 8.25
N ALA A 750 -36.97 15.15 7.05
CA ALA A 750 -36.22 14.18 6.27
C ALA A 750 -34.94 13.71 6.98
N HIS A 751 -34.20 14.62 7.63
CA HIS A 751 -33.01 14.24 8.42
C HIS A 751 -33.39 13.36 9.60
N GLU A 752 -34.46 13.70 10.32
CA GLU A 752 -34.92 12.90 11.46
C GLU A 752 -35.41 11.51 11.04
N ALA A 753 -36.15 11.41 9.93
CA ALA A 753 -36.58 10.15 9.35
C ALA A 753 -35.37 9.27 8.96
N ALA A 754 -34.40 9.83 8.25
CA ALA A 754 -33.19 9.11 7.86
C ALA A 754 -32.34 8.66 9.06
N ALA A 755 -32.18 9.53 10.07
CA ALA A 755 -31.45 9.20 11.30
C ALA A 755 -32.15 8.11 12.13
N ARG A 756 -33.49 8.10 12.16
CA ARG A 756 -34.29 7.09 12.87
C ARG A 756 -34.22 5.73 12.18
N GLU A 757 -34.32 5.70 10.86
CA GLU A 757 -34.14 4.46 10.10
C GLU A 757 -32.72 3.90 10.29
N TYR A 758 -31.71 4.77 10.24
CA TYR A 758 -30.33 4.39 10.49
C TYR A 758 -30.12 3.84 11.91
N LEU A 759 -30.76 4.41 12.94
CA LEU A 759 -30.73 3.91 14.32
C LEU A 759 -31.36 2.51 14.43
N SER A 760 -32.50 2.27 13.78
CA SER A 760 -33.13 0.94 13.72
C SER A 760 -32.20 -0.10 13.09
N GLN A 761 -31.48 0.29 12.04
CA GLN A 761 -30.48 -0.59 11.42
C GLN A 761 -29.28 -0.83 12.36
N LEU A 762 -28.85 0.18 13.12
CA LEU A 762 -27.78 0.05 14.11
C LEU A 762 -28.15 -0.80 15.32
N GLN A 763 -29.42 -0.83 15.70
CA GLN A 763 -29.91 -1.75 16.72
C GLN A 763 -29.56 -3.19 16.34
N SER A 764 -29.66 -3.55 15.05
CA SER A 764 -29.22 -4.87 14.59
C SER A 764 -27.71 -5.11 14.75
N GLU A 765 -26.87 -4.07 14.66
CA GLU A 765 -25.43 -4.17 14.94
C GLU A 765 -25.16 -4.34 16.44
N LEU A 766 -25.87 -3.57 17.28
CA LEU A 766 -25.78 -3.64 18.73
C LEU A 766 -26.16 -5.02 19.27
N ASN A 767 -27.14 -5.69 18.65
CA ASN A 767 -27.56 -7.05 19.03
C ASN A 767 -26.42 -8.08 18.99
N TYR A 768 -25.39 -7.85 18.16
CA TYR A 768 -24.22 -8.73 18.07
C TYR A 768 -23.03 -8.23 18.89
N LEU A 769 -22.97 -6.93 19.18
CA LEU A 769 -21.84 -6.28 19.87
C LEU A 769 -22.01 -6.21 21.39
N VAL A 770 -23.26 -6.15 21.85
CA VAL A 770 -23.63 -6.03 23.27
C VAL A 770 -24.36 -7.29 23.68
N SER A 771 -23.90 -7.90 24.78
CA SER A 771 -24.49 -9.12 25.35
C SER A 771 -25.03 -8.79 26.74
N LEU A 772 -26.35 -8.64 26.83
CA LEU A 772 -27.14 -8.38 28.04
C LEU A 772 -27.96 -9.61 28.47
N SER A 773 -28.00 -10.65 27.63
CA SER A 773 -28.52 -11.99 27.92
C SER A 773 -27.83 -13.01 27.01
N ASP A 774 -27.80 -14.27 27.46
CA ASP A 774 -27.36 -15.44 26.68
C ASP A 774 -28.43 -15.87 25.66
N ASP A 775 -29.69 -15.49 25.88
CA ASP A 775 -30.75 -15.67 24.89
C ASP A 775 -30.81 -14.47 23.93
N PHE A 776 -30.79 -14.76 22.62
CA PHE A 776 -30.75 -13.72 21.59
C PHE A 776 -32.02 -12.87 21.56
N SER A 777 -33.19 -13.49 21.71
CA SER A 777 -34.48 -12.78 21.69
C SER A 777 -34.62 -11.87 22.92
N GLU A 778 -34.23 -12.36 24.09
CA GLU A 778 -34.17 -11.56 25.31
C GLU A 778 -33.13 -10.43 25.20
N ASN A 779 -31.95 -10.69 24.60
CA ASN A 779 -30.93 -9.69 24.37
C ASN A 779 -31.44 -8.56 23.46
N GLN A 780 -32.14 -8.88 22.36
CA GLN A 780 -32.76 -7.89 21.48
C GLN A 780 -33.76 -7.01 22.22
N ALA A 781 -34.60 -7.61 23.07
CA ALA A 781 -35.58 -6.88 23.87
C ALA A 781 -34.90 -5.94 24.88
N LYS A 782 -33.85 -6.39 25.58
CA LYS A 782 -33.07 -5.59 26.52
C LYS A 782 -32.34 -4.43 25.82
N ILE A 783 -31.76 -4.66 24.65
CA ILE A 783 -31.09 -3.61 23.86
C ILE A 783 -32.11 -2.57 23.40
N LYS A 784 -33.28 -3.00 22.94
CA LYS A 784 -34.37 -2.08 22.57
C LYS A 784 -34.78 -1.21 23.76
N ALA A 785 -35.04 -1.83 24.91
CA ALA A 785 -35.41 -1.13 26.13
C ALA A 785 -34.33 -0.14 26.59
N LEU A 786 -33.04 -0.51 26.46
CA LEU A 786 -31.93 0.37 26.78
C LEU A 786 -31.87 1.59 25.85
N LEU A 787 -32.09 1.41 24.54
CA LEU A 787 -32.14 2.51 23.58
C LEU A 787 -33.31 3.47 23.87
N ASP A 788 -34.49 2.92 24.15
CA ASP A 788 -35.69 3.72 24.49
C ASP A 788 -35.50 4.48 25.82
N ALA A 789 -34.74 3.92 26.78
CA ALA A 789 -34.49 4.55 28.08
C ALA A 789 -33.66 5.84 28.02
N PHE A 790 -32.92 6.07 26.93
CA PHE A 790 -32.22 7.33 26.69
C PHE A 790 -33.17 8.50 26.42
N GLU A 791 -34.41 8.25 26.01
CA GLU A 791 -35.38 9.32 25.75
C GLU A 791 -35.56 10.20 26.99
N GLY A 792 -35.40 11.52 26.79
CA GLY A 792 -35.53 12.52 27.84
C GLY A 792 -34.33 12.69 28.79
N LEU A 793 -33.29 11.85 28.70
CA LEU A 793 -32.04 12.01 29.45
C LEU A 793 -31.22 13.21 28.94
N LYS A 794 -30.30 13.73 29.76
CA LYS A 794 -29.49 14.92 29.43
C LYS A 794 -28.31 14.56 28.51
N THR A 795 -27.96 15.46 27.59
CA THR A 795 -26.72 15.43 26.80
C THR A 795 -26.10 16.83 26.74
N PRO A 796 -24.79 17.04 26.96
CA PRO A 796 -23.80 16.07 27.43
C PRO A 796 -24.09 15.51 28.82
N PHE A 797 -23.47 14.38 29.18
CA PHE A 797 -23.62 13.69 30.46
C PHE A 797 -22.29 13.09 30.94
N LYS A 798 -22.18 12.85 32.25
CA LYS A 798 -21.10 12.02 32.82
C LYS A 798 -21.52 10.56 32.79
N LEU A 799 -20.58 9.67 32.45
CA LEU A 799 -20.85 8.24 32.28
C LEU A 799 -21.52 7.62 33.51
N ASP A 800 -20.95 7.82 34.70
CA ASP A 800 -21.43 7.18 35.94
C ASP A 800 -22.83 7.64 36.39
N GLU A 801 -23.13 8.93 36.17
CA GLU A 801 -24.45 9.51 36.46
C GLU A 801 -25.50 8.93 35.50
N CYS A 802 -25.18 8.88 34.20
CA CYS A 802 -26.07 8.31 33.18
C CYS A 802 -26.31 6.81 33.38
N VAL A 803 -25.26 6.03 33.70
CA VAL A 803 -25.39 4.60 34.03
C VAL A 803 -26.35 4.40 35.20
N SER A 804 -26.26 5.24 36.23
CA SER A 804 -27.15 5.15 37.40
C SER A 804 -28.61 5.49 37.07
N GLU A 805 -28.85 6.52 36.24
CA GLU A 805 -30.19 6.88 35.76
C GLU A 805 -30.79 5.79 34.85
N LEU A 806 -29.98 5.19 33.98
CA LEU A 806 -30.41 4.08 33.11
C LEU A 806 -30.74 2.83 33.94
N THR A 807 -29.91 2.47 34.92
CA THR A 807 -30.18 1.32 35.81
C THR A 807 -31.52 1.47 36.54
N ALA A 808 -31.93 2.71 36.86
CA ALA A 808 -33.23 2.97 37.47
C ALA A 808 -34.41 2.85 36.48
N LYS A 809 -34.17 3.06 35.18
CA LYS A 809 -35.18 2.97 34.12
C LYS A 809 -35.30 1.56 33.52
N VAL A 810 -34.22 0.80 33.48
CA VAL A 810 -34.15 -0.54 32.87
C VAL A 810 -33.52 -1.54 33.83
N ASN A 811 -34.10 -2.74 33.90
CA ASN A 811 -33.64 -3.83 34.78
C ASN A 811 -32.38 -4.53 34.20
N ILE A 812 -31.26 -3.80 34.12
CA ILE A 812 -29.97 -4.26 33.58
C ILE A 812 -28.87 -3.84 34.56
N ASP A 813 -27.84 -4.67 34.76
CA ASP A 813 -26.73 -4.38 35.67
C ASP A 813 -25.92 -3.14 35.23
N LYS A 814 -25.42 -2.36 36.20
CA LYS A 814 -24.56 -1.19 35.99
C LYS A 814 -23.32 -1.51 35.14
N ARG A 815 -22.70 -2.67 35.33
CA ARG A 815 -21.50 -3.10 34.60
C ARG A 815 -21.83 -3.33 33.12
N ASP A 816 -22.98 -3.94 32.85
CA ASP A 816 -23.41 -4.26 31.49
C ASP A 816 -23.86 -3.00 30.75
N ILE A 817 -24.57 -2.09 31.42
CA ILE A 817 -24.91 -0.77 30.86
C ILE A 817 -23.65 0.03 30.52
N ARG A 818 -22.65 0.06 31.41
CA ARG A 818 -21.37 0.73 31.12
C ARG A 818 -20.72 0.13 29.89
N THR A 819 -20.56 -1.20 29.86
CA THR A 819 -19.98 -1.91 28.70
C THR A 819 -20.76 -1.61 27.41
N ALA A 820 -22.09 -1.56 27.48
CA ALA A 820 -22.94 -1.22 26.34
C ALA A 820 -22.71 0.23 25.86
N ILE A 821 -22.59 1.21 26.76
CA ILE A 821 -22.30 2.61 26.40
C ILE A 821 -20.92 2.74 25.74
N GLU A 822 -19.89 2.07 26.26
CA GLU A 822 -18.56 2.03 25.62
C GLU A 822 -18.64 1.42 24.21
N ARG A 823 -19.42 0.35 24.01
CA ARG A 823 -19.65 -0.23 22.66
C ARG A 823 -20.42 0.73 21.75
N MET A 824 -21.43 1.43 22.27
CA MET A 824 -22.19 2.46 21.54
C MET A 824 -21.31 3.67 21.17
N LYS A 825 -20.36 4.05 22.02
CA LYS A 825 -19.34 5.06 21.74
C LYS A 825 -18.47 4.64 20.55
N ASN A 826 -17.99 3.39 20.53
CA ASN A 826 -17.22 2.85 19.40
C ASN A 826 -18.01 2.80 18.08
N LEU A 827 -19.34 2.84 18.14
CA LEU A 827 -20.23 2.89 16.98
C LEU A 827 -20.62 4.32 16.56
N GLY A 828 -20.13 5.34 17.29
CA GLY A 828 -20.37 6.76 17.00
C GLY A 828 -21.66 7.32 17.58
N MET A 829 -22.41 6.54 18.37
CA MET A 829 -23.64 7.01 19.02
C MET A 829 -23.35 8.05 20.09
N PHE A 830 -22.22 7.91 20.77
CA PHE A 830 -21.68 8.85 21.73
C PHE A 830 -20.26 9.25 21.34
N GLU A 831 -19.87 10.47 21.67
CA GLU A 831 -18.54 11.02 21.43
C GLU A 831 -18.04 11.74 22.69
N ASP A 832 -16.72 11.78 22.88
CA ASP A 832 -16.14 12.56 23.98
C ASP A 832 -16.42 14.04 23.77
N ARG A 833 -16.77 14.74 24.85
CA ARG A 833 -16.95 16.18 24.81
C ARG A 833 -15.57 16.85 24.75
N PRO A 834 -15.26 17.66 23.70
CA PRO A 834 -14.01 18.41 23.64
C PRO A 834 -13.86 19.29 24.88
N ASP A 835 -12.67 19.28 25.50
CA ASP A 835 -12.30 20.06 26.69
C ASP A 835 -12.96 19.62 28.02
N TYR A 836 -13.73 18.52 28.06
CA TYR A 836 -14.35 18.00 29.30
C TYR A 836 -14.10 16.49 29.47
N PRO A 837 -12.97 16.09 30.07
CA PRO A 837 -12.62 14.69 30.27
C PRO A 837 -13.71 13.93 31.06
N GLY A 838 -14.06 12.72 30.60
CA GLY A 838 -15.07 11.88 31.24
C GLY A 838 -16.54 12.29 31.01
N GLN A 839 -16.79 13.33 30.20
CA GLN A 839 -18.13 13.66 29.72
C GLN A 839 -18.34 13.18 28.29
N LEU A 840 -19.44 12.47 28.07
CA LEU A 840 -19.90 12.05 26.76
C LEU A 840 -21.02 12.97 26.28
N ARG A 841 -21.13 13.12 24.96
CA ARG A 841 -22.31 13.72 24.31
C ARG A 841 -22.80 12.78 23.22
N VAL A 842 -24.08 12.89 22.92
CA VAL A 842 -24.70 12.19 21.79
C VAL A 842 -24.09 12.70 20.48
N GLY A 843 -23.69 11.77 19.61
CA GLY A 843 -23.19 12.07 18.27
C GLY A 843 -24.24 12.81 17.44
N ARG A 844 -23.80 13.72 16.56
CA ARG A 844 -24.68 14.66 15.86
C ARG A 844 -25.76 13.97 15.02
N LEU A 845 -25.43 12.87 14.36
CA LEU A 845 -26.35 12.03 13.59
C LEU A 845 -27.47 11.42 14.45
N PHE A 846 -27.19 11.11 15.71
CA PHE A 846 -28.11 10.41 16.62
C PHE A 846 -28.93 11.32 17.53
N LYS A 847 -28.64 12.63 17.49
CA LYS A 847 -29.23 13.60 18.39
C LYS A 847 -30.76 13.67 18.29
N SER A 848 -31.29 13.59 17.07
CA SER A 848 -32.73 13.60 16.81
C SER A 848 -33.38 12.24 17.09
N SER A 849 -32.69 11.13 16.79
CA SER A 849 -33.24 9.77 16.92
C SER A 849 -33.27 9.25 18.36
N LEU A 850 -32.28 9.57 19.21
CA LEU A 850 -32.25 9.18 20.64
C LEU A 850 -33.07 10.10 21.55
N LYS A 851 -33.54 11.25 21.04
CA LYS A 851 -34.39 12.24 21.77
C LYS A 851 -33.85 12.65 23.16
N MET A 852 -32.53 12.70 23.32
CA MET A 852 -31.91 13.21 24.54
C MET A 852 -32.01 14.75 24.60
N LYS A 853 -32.26 15.29 25.78
CA LYS A 853 -32.41 16.73 26.03
C LYS A 853 -31.03 17.40 26.09
N TYR A 854 -30.76 18.29 25.14
CA TYR A 854 -29.53 19.07 25.16
C TYR A 854 -29.54 20.08 26.31
N VAL A 855 -28.59 19.98 27.24
CA VAL A 855 -28.43 20.92 28.35
C VAL A 855 -27.16 21.72 28.11
N ARG A 856 -27.30 23.05 27.94
CA ARG A 856 -26.13 23.94 27.95
C ARG A 856 -25.57 23.89 29.37
N GLY A 857 -24.37 23.33 29.54
CA GLY A 857 -23.65 23.40 30.82
C GLY A 857 -23.60 24.86 31.27
N LYS A 858 -23.98 25.13 32.52
CA LYS A 858 -23.64 26.42 33.12
C LYS A 858 -22.12 26.56 33.04
N LYS A 859 -21.65 27.69 32.50
CA LYS A 859 -20.23 28.05 32.55
C LYS A 859 -19.72 27.97 33.98
#